data_AF-A0A9E0WDE2-F1
#
_entry.id   AF-A0A9E0WDE2-F1
#
_cell.length_a   1.000
_cell.length_b   1.000
_cell.length_c   1.000
_cell.angle_alpha   90.00
_cell.angle_beta   90.00
_cell.angle_gamma   90.00
#
_symmetry.space_group_name_H-M   'P 1'
#
loop_
_entity.id
_entity.type
_entity.pdbx_description
1 polymer ?
#
loop_
_entity_poly.entity_id
_entity_poly.type
_entity_poly.pdbx_seq_one_letter_code
_entity_poly.pdbx_strand_id
1 'polypeptide(L)'
;VRGYRVEAQPIESLLQDQFADIETAVLDCQDNELVALLRAPALWSQDTAANNIQPLNHGLVGEAQQLISARFPPYAVPSRFFVVNQFELVPASGKINRRALPSVADVVGSEATESAVSTVFTDDESASLPTEVLTLCRAELGPTLDWHDDFINWGAHSIAIARLTQQLQAAGYPVSVRGLLSETRTAAAIAELPTQRDDDQASVGSTTGTQAGSEAHSEGARQTGRSYGFRHFSALQAMAAVLLRVPLLLMAALGLAIIDPEELLLVGDIVGFLRATIIAYCVYMVVPFVNLAWVLLLRSIQAISVRTPRITPGRYQKFSSHHLQLWWLEQQADFVLKPLVKGLRSPVLFNWALKRLGADVHPKAFIAQSTEWYGPLSLISIGPEAVVQAGVQISSARWEGNEFVLDTIHVGHKARVGSRSMLCGGASLAHHSWLTPLSSLDTKTEPNAQVSGVPGTKAGNYQPPKTPDLAPSSAFTDAVIDLRNVTTQFVLELGLVIMPGAFIALLTTWFLGFEALSKVNLDANMLTGRDLLVMSGAGVIGIWLGVLTSSLILCTFLRLTPTPPGWTRTASFQGTLARYRQTKMNQVQQMWGWSLTGQYLRALAGVKFSRVGASECDELVNLLPEHLHADANVFIAQGCFCNVLDEHGAFLLTQPVQMPAGFFASNNAMVEPGPIPGNLLLGVSTPLGPHLYRTQYNDRPDTKRVLAGNPPLEMGATDPQSAPAHPMPSLGIFLARFLLNDLGSVGIIPGITVFLATGLLVSLNMMGFSNVGAALITSIVVPLSLPLLALLVKLILVGNHWGRHNSAPFWSVRHFTYFLAQDCFFRLMTGFMSTVSGTALANPILRRFGCRIGQRTLIGLPLQMSDWHAVDIGDDCVINGQMQLHSFEDRVLTVSRTRIGNGSAINYGTMLMGGAHLDSGVTVDPQSLVLKAMKLNAGVHTGSPTQRIR
;
A
#
# COMPACT_ATOMS: atom_id res chain seq x y z
N VAL A 1 13.24 -38.45 -14.30
CA VAL A 1 11.84 -38.49 -14.77
C VAL A 1 11.56 -37.24 -15.60
N ARG A 2 11.25 -37.36 -16.89
CA ARG A 2 10.91 -36.21 -17.78
C ARG A 2 11.90 -35.02 -17.70
N GLY A 3 13.20 -35.29 -17.63
CA GLY A 3 14.26 -34.27 -17.52
C GLY A 3 14.55 -33.76 -16.09
N TYR A 4 13.77 -34.15 -15.08
CA TYR A 4 13.97 -33.81 -13.67
C TYR A 4 14.67 -34.93 -12.89
N ARG A 5 15.55 -34.55 -11.95
CA ARG A 5 16.16 -35.44 -10.96
C ARG A 5 15.19 -35.61 -9.78
N VAL A 6 14.86 -36.86 -9.44
CA VAL A 6 14.00 -37.21 -8.29
C VAL A 6 14.82 -38.03 -7.31
N GLU A 7 14.81 -37.64 -6.04
CA GLU A 7 15.41 -38.42 -4.95
C GLU A 7 14.38 -39.44 -4.45
N ALA A 8 14.62 -40.73 -4.71
CA ALA A 8 13.66 -41.79 -4.43
C ALA A 8 13.48 -42.07 -2.92
N GLN A 9 14.56 -42.04 -2.16
CA GLN A 9 14.60 -42.53 -0.77
C GLN A 9 13.61 -41.85 0.19
N PRO A 10 13.40 -40.51 0.16
CA PRO A 10 12.41 -39.87 1.02
C PRO A 10 10.97 -40.30 0.72
N ILE A 11 10.67 -40.61 -0.55
CA ILE A 11 9.34 -41.04 -0.99
C ILE A 11 9.14 -42.52 -0.62
N GLU A 12 10.16 -43.35 -0.84
CA GLU A 12 10.17 -44.77 -0.41
C GLU A 12 9.94 -44.87 1.10
N SER A 13 10.66 -44.08 1.91
CA SER A 13 10.53 -44.08 3.37
C SER A 13 9.14 -43.59 3.81
N LEU A 14 8.61 -42.54 3.18
CA LEU A 14 7.27 -42.03 3.48
C LEU A 14 6.19 -43.09 3.27
N LEU A 15 6.27 -43.86 2.17
CA LEU A 15 5.32 -44.92 1.87
C LEU A 15 5.37 -46.05 2.91
N GLN A 16 6.57 -46.43 3.35
CA GLN A 16 6.74 -47.47 4.37
C GLN A 16 6.32 -47.01 5.78
N ASP A 17 6.55 -45.74 6.13
CA ASP A 17 6.25 -45.22 7.47
C ASP A 17 4.77 -44.90 7.68
N GLN A 18 4.01 -44.65 6.61
CA GLN A 18 2.61 -44.19 6.69
C GLN A 18 1.59 -45.26 6.34
N PHE A 19 1.97 -46.29 5.57
CA PHE A 19 1.07 -47.37 5.18
C PHE A 19 1.55 -48.68 5.79
N ALA A 20 0.85 -49.15 6.83
CA ALA A 20 1.20 -50.38 7.55
C ALA A 20 1.17 -51.64 6.65
N ASP A 21 0.40 -51.61 5.57
CA ASP A 21 0.29 -52.70 4.60
C ASP A 21 1.50 -52.78 3.65
N ILE A 22 2.34 -51.73 3.59
CA ILE A 22 3.52 -51.67 2.74
C ILE A 22 4.76 -52.07 3.56
N GLU A 23 5.25 -53.29 3.35
CA GLU A 23 6.51 -53.72 3.97
C GLU A 23 7.72 -53.05 3.31
N THR A 24 7.66 -52.86 1.99
CA THR A 24 8.79 -52.32 1.23
C THR A 24 8.31 -51.54 0.01
N ALA A 25 8.86 -50.34 -0.19
CA ALA A 25 8.60 -49.51 -1.35
C ALA A 25 9.91 -49.21 -2.10
N VAL A 26 9.88 -49.30 -3.42
CA VAL A 26 10.99 -48.95 -4.31
C VAL A 26 10.46 -48.08 -5.44
N LEU A 27 11.06 -46.91 -5.64
CA LEU A 27 10.77 -46.06 -6.80
C LEU A 27 11.78 -46.33 -7.90
N ASP A 28 11.26 -46.47 -9.12
CA ASP A 28 12.06 -46.68 -10.32
C ASP A 28 11.54 -45.83 -11.49
N CYS A 29 12.42 -45.56 -12.46
CA CYS A 29 12.07 -44.81 -13.67
C CYS A 29 12.09 -45.76 -14.87
N GLN A 30 10.91 -46.23 -15.28
CA GLN A 30 10.74 -47.11 -16.45
C GLN A 30 9.98 -46.34 -17.54
N ASP A 31 10.43 -46.43 -18.80
CA ASP A 31 9.83 -45.75 -19.96
C ASP A 31 9.55 -44.24 -19.77
N ASN A 32 10.52 -43.52 -19.17
CA ASN A 32 10.43 -42.09 -18.81
C ASN A 32 9.32 -41.72 -17.80
N GLU A 33 8.67 -42.70 -17.18
CA GLU A 33 7.69 -42.53 -16.11
C GLU A 33 8.26 -42.94 -14.76
N LEU A 34 7.80 -42.28 -13.69
CA LEU A 34 8.13 -42.66 -12.32
C LEU A 34 7.10 -43.68 -11.82
N VAL A 35 7.54 -44.89 -11.52
CA VAL A 35 6.69 -45.97 -11.02
C VAL A 35 7.08 -46.35 -9.59
N ALA A 36 6.09 -46.75 -8.79
CA ALA A 36 6.31 -47.26 -7.45
C ALA A 36 6.02 -48.77 -7.40
N LEU A 37 7.02 -49.54 -6.99
CA LEU A 37 6.94 -50.98 -6.79
C LEU A 37 6.84 -51.26 -5.30
N LEU A 38 5.75 -51.90 -4.87
CA LEU A 38 5.40 -52.12 -3.47
C LEU A 38 5.35 -53.60 -3.13
N ARG A 39 5.90 -54.00 -2.00
CA ARG A 39 5.64 -55.31 -1.40
C ARG A 39 4.59 -55.14 -0.31
N ALA A 40 3.40 -55.66 -0.58
CA ALA A 40 2.27 -55.62 0.33
C ALA A 40 1.56 -56.99 0.33
N PRO A 41 1.95 -57.93 1.21
CA PRO A 41 1.45 -59.31 1.17
C PRO A 41 -0.07 -59.43 1.30
N ALA A 42 -0.71 -58.51 2.03
CA ALA A 42 -2.17 -58.47 2.21
C ALA A 42 -2.92 -58.08 0.92
N LEU A 43 -2.25 -57.42 -0.02
CA LEU A 43 -2.81 -56.93 -1.27
C LEU A 43 -2.43 -57.82 -2.48
N TRP A 44 -1.74 -58.93 -2.25
CA TRP A 44 -1.31 -59.86 -3.29
C TRP A 44 -2.39 -60.90 -3.61
N SER A 45 -2.79 -61.00 -4.89
CA SER A 45 -3.74 -62.03 -5.35
C SER A 45 -3.02 -63.24 -5.96
N GLN A 46 -3.41 -64.46 -5.55
CA GLN A 46 -2.83 -65.70 -6.07
C GLN A 46 -3.37 -66.12 -7.46
N ASP A 47 -4.42 -65.47 -7.97
CA ASP A 47 -5.09 -65.86 -9.23
C ASP A 47 -4.28 -65.54 -10.50
N THR A 48 -3.17 -64.80 -10.39
CA THR A 48 -2.26 -64.47 -11.50
C THR A 48 -0.86 -65.03 -11.24
N ALA A 49 -0.77 -66.36 -11.20
CA ALA A 49 0.45 -67.10 -10.80
C ALA A 49 1.63 -67.06 -11.81
N ALA A 50 1.55 -66.30 -12.91
CA ALA A 50 2.57 -66.29 -13.96
C ALA A 50 3.67 -65.21 -13.80
N ASN A 51 3.37 -64.05 -13.18
CA ASN A 51 4.29 -62.91 -13.11
C ASN A 51 4.50 -62.40 -11.67
N ASN A 52 5.74 -62.06 -11.29
CA ASN A 52 6.13 -61.54 -9.96
C ASN A 52 5.68 -60.06 -9.72
N ILE A 53 4.74 -59.55 -10.51
CA ILE A 53 4.28 -58.16 -10.46
C ILE A 53 2.83 -58.07 -10.93
N GLN A 54 2.01 -57.25 -10.25
CA GLN A 54 0.60 -57.00 -10.55
C GLN A 54 0.30 -55.49 -10.43
N PRO A 55 -0.59 -54.92 -11.26
CA PRO A 55 -1.01 -53.53 -11.10
C PRO A 55 -1.81 -53.38 -9.80
N LEU A 56 -1.50 -52.34 -9.01
CA LEU A 56 -2.21 -52.06 -7.77
C LEU A 56 -3.38 -51.12 -8.04
N ASN A 57 -4.60 -51.66 -8.13
CA ASN A 57 -5.83 -50.89 -8.24
C ASN A 57 -6.57 -50.89 -6.89
N HIS A 58 -6.03 -50.18 -5.90
CA HIS A 58 -6.55 -50.13 -4.53
C HIS A 58 -6.67 -48.68 -4.04
N GLY A 59 -7.62 -48.39 -3.14
CA GLY A 59 -7.85 -47.03 -2.60
C GLY A 59 -6.60 -46.38 -1.98
N LEU A 60 -5.68 -47.21 -1.50
CA LEU A 60 -4.37 -46.81 -0.97
C LEU A 60 -3.54 -46.00 -1.99
N VAL A 61 -3.71 -46.21 -3.30
CA VAL A 61 -2.97 -45.48 -4.34
C VAL A 61 -3.34 -43.99 -4.34
N GLY A 62 -4.63 -43.67 -4.23
CA GLY A 62 -5.10 -42.29 -4.15
C GLY A 62 -4.59 -41.58 -2.90
N GLU A 63 -4.63 -42.27 -1.75
CA GLU A 63 -4.10 -41.76 -0.47
C GLU A 63 -2.59 -41.52 -0.54
N ALA A 64 -1.83 -42.47 -1.11
CA ALA A 64 -0.39 -42.36 -1.29
C ALA A 64 -0.02 -41.19 -2.22
N GLN A 65 -0.73 -41.02 -3.33
CA GLN A 65 -0.49 -39.91 -4.26
C GLN A 65 -0.80 -38.55 -3.62
N GLN A 66 -1.89 -38.43 -2.85
CA GLN A 66 -2.22 -37.21 -2.10
C GLN A 66 -1.18 -36.90 -1.02
N LEU A 67 -0.71 -37.92 -0.29
CA LEU A 67 0.30 -37.75 0.73
C LEU A 67 1.65 -37.30 0.14
N ILE A 68 2.05 -37.88 -1.01
CA ILE A 68 3.27 -37.49 -1.71
C ILE A 68 3.12 -36.08 -2.30
N SER A 69 1.99 -35.74 -2.94
CA SER A 69 1.77 -34.42 -3.53
C SER A 69 1.72 -33.29 -2.49
N ALA A 70 1.30 -33.60 -1.25
CA ALA A 70 1.34 -32.66 -0.14
C ALA A 70 2.76 -32.34 0.35
N ARG A 71 3.75 -33.19 0.06
CA ARG A 71 5.14 -33.08 0.59
C ARG A 71 6.21 -32.95 -0.48
N PHE A 72 5.91 -33.32 -1.74
CA PHE A 72 6.85 -33.38 -2.86
C PHE A 72 6.29 -32.70 -4.11
N PRO A 73 7.15 -32.18 -5.01
CA PRO A 73 6.71 -31.56 -6.26
C PRO A 73 5.93 -32.52 -7.18
N PRO A 74 5.06 -32.01 -8.09
CA PRO A 74 4.22 -32.86 -8.94
C PRO A 74 4.97 -33.91 -9.76
N TYR A 75 6.16 -33.60 -10.27
CA TYR A 75 6.99 -34.53 -11.06
C TYR A 75 7.63 -35.67 -10.23
N ALA A 76 7.56 -35.59 -8.91
CA ALA A 76 8.07 -36.60 -7.98
C ALA A 76 6.97 -37.55 -7.49
N VAL A 77 5.71 -37.35 -7.90
CA VAL A 77 4.60 -38.25 -7.61
C VAL A 77 4.63 -39.40 -8.63
N PRO A 78 4.70 -40.68 -8.19
CA PRO A 78 4.64 -41.82 -9.10
C PRO A 78 3.31 -41.87 -9.86
N SER A 79 3.38 -42.08 -11.18
CA SER A 79 2.20 -42.17 -12.05
C SER A 79 1.44 -43.48 -11.85
N ARG A 80 2.15 -44.57 -11.52
CA ARG A 80 1.59 -45.92 -11.38
C ARG A 80 2.20 -46.67 -10.21
N PHE A 81 1.39 -47.51 -9.58
CA PHE A 81 1.76 -48.34 -8.45
C PHE A 81 1.55 -49.82 -8.80
N PHE A 82 2.47 -50.67 -8.38
CA PHE A 82 2.43 -52.11 -8.61
C PHE A 82 2.72 -52.86 -7.33
N VAL A 83 2.08 -54.01 -7.14
CA VAL A 83 2.46 -54.95 -6.08
C VAL A 83 3.44 -55.97 -6.64
N VAL A 84 4.50 -56.25 -5.89
CA VAL A 84 5.53 -57.25 -6.18
C VAL A 84 5.51 -58.28 -5.05
N ASN A 85 5.45 -59.56 -5.39
CA ASN A 85 5.40 -60.65 -4.39
C ASN A 85 6.72 -60.71 -3.60
N GLN A 86 7.85 -60.69 -4.33
CA GLN A 86 9.17 -60.72 -3.73
C GLN A 86 10.20 -59.92 -4.54
N PHE A 87 10.95 -59.05 -3.87
CA PHE A 87 12.11 -58.38 -4.45
C PHE A 87 13.34 -59.31 -4.40
N GLU A 88 14.06 -59.39 -5.51
CA GLU A 88 15.36 -60.06 -5.53
C GLU A 88 16.39 -59.25 -4.73
N LEU A 89 17.14 -59.94 -3.87
CA LEU A 89 18.19 -59.35 -3.04
C LEU A 89 19.56 -59.72 -3.59
N VAL A 90 20.52 -58.80 -3.49
CA VAL A 90 21.92 -59.06 -3.83
C VAL A 90 22.52 -60.02 -2.80
N PRO A 91 23.00 -61.23 -3.17
CA PRO A 91 23.39 -62.28 -2.22
C PRO A 91 24.48 -61.86 -1.21
N ALA A 92 25.36 -60.93 -1.59
CA ALA A 92 26.46 -60.47 -0.75
C ALA A 92 26.10 -59.34 0.22
N SER A 93 24.99 -58.61 0.01
CA SER A 93 24.68 -57.40 0.81
C SER A 93 23.29 -57.38 1.44
N GLY A 94 22.39 -58.30 1.03
CA GLY A 94 21.00 -58.31 1.47
C GLY A 94 20.16 -57.11 0.99
N LYS A 95 20.72 -56.20 0.20
CA LYS A 95 20.01 -55.05 -0.38
C LYS A 95 19.21 -55.48 -1.62
N ILE A 96 18.12 -54.77 -1.90
CA ILE A 96 17.31 -54.97 -3.10
C ILE A 96 18.16 -54.75 -4.36
N ASN A 97 18.13 -55.72 -5.26
CA ASN A 97 18.82 -55.66 -6.54
C ASN A 97 18.01 -54.81 -7.53
N ARG A 98 18.30 -53.51 -7.59
CA ARG A 98 17.61 -52.56 -8.50
C ARG A 98 17.71 -52.93 -9.99
N ARG A 99 18.69 -53.75 -10.40
CA ARG A 99 18.82 -54.21 -11.80
C ARG A 99 17.91 -55.39 -12.14
N ALA A 100 17.32 -56.03 -11.14
CA ALA A 100 16.41 -57.16 -11.27
C ALA A 100 14.97 -56.80 -10.86
N LEU A 101 14.63 -55.51 -10.89
CA LEU A 101 13.25 -55.08 -10.69
C LEU A 101 12.38 -55.59 -11.85
N PRO A 102 11.14 -56.02 -11.59
CA PRO A 102 10.25 -56.47 -12.65
C PRO A 102 10.00 -55.35 -13.67
N SER A 103 10.01 -55.72 -14.95
CA SER A 103 9.62 -54.81 -16.02
C SER A 103 8.11 -54.62 -16.00
N VAL A 104 7.67 -53.36 -16.00
CA VAL A 104 6.25 -53.01 -16.04
C VAL A 104 5.62 -53.30 -17.41
N ALA A 105 6.43 -53.37 -18.48
CA ALA A 105 5.95 -53.64 -19.84
C ALA A 105 5.31 -55.04 -20.00
N ASP A 106 5.78 -56.04 -19.25
CA ASP A 106 5.35 -57.44 -19.36
C ASP A 106 3.97 -57.70 -18.72
N VAL A 107 3.45 -56.74 -17.95
CA VAL A 107 2.14 -56.81 -17.27
C VAL A 107 1.05 -56.12 -18.10
N VAL A 108 1.43 -55.30 -19.08
CA VAL A 108 0.54 -54.47 -19.90
C VAL A 108 0.15 -55.17 -21.23
N GLY A 109 0.74 -56.33 -21.52
CA GLY A 109 0.50 -57.11 -22.73
C GLY A 109 -0.78 -57.95 -22.72
N SER A 110 -1.97 -57.33 -22.64
CA SER A 110 -3.22 -57.92 -23.17
C SER A 110 -4.37 -56.92 -23.39
N GLU A 111 -4.13 -55.61 -23.41
CA GLU A 111 -5.11 -54.61 -23.90
C GLU A 111 -4.47 -53.58 -24.85
N ALA A 112 -3.41 -53.99 -25.56
CA ALA A 112 -2.81 -53.20 -26.64
C ALA A 112 -3.29 -53.75 -28.00
N THR A 113 -4.58 -53.58 -28.29
CA THR A 113 -5.05 -53.50 -29.68
C THR A 113 -5.48 -52.06 -29.88
N GLU A 114 -5.00 -51.42 -30.94
CA GLU A 114 -5.31 -50.06 -31.37
C GLU A 114 -6.75 -49.65 -31.07
N SER A 115 -6.94 -49.05 -29.91
CA SER A 115 -7.89 -47.98 -29.76
C SER A 115 -7.04 -46.75 -29.60
N ALA A 116 -7.18 -45.83 -30.55
CA ALA A 116 -7.17 -44.43 -30.21
C ALA A 116 -8.21 -44.24 -29.10
N VAL A 117 -7.82 -44.57 -27.87
CA VAL A 117 -8.51 -44.15 -26.67
C VAL A 117 -8.11 -42.69 -26.57
N SER A 118 -8.86 -41.86 -27.29
CA SER A 118 -9.54 -40.75 -26.64
C SER A 118 -9.47 -40.97 -25.13
N THR A 119 -8.77 -40.10 -24.40
CA THR A 119 -9.19 -39.82 -23.04
C THR A 119 -10.62 -39.23 -23.13
N VAL A 120 -11.58 -40.09 -23.45
CA VAL A 120 -12.68 -40.35 -22.55
C VAL A 120 -11.98 -40.71 -21.24
N PHE A 121 -11.61 -39.66 -20.47
CA PHE A 121 -12.03 -39.64 -19.08
C PHE A 121 -13.38 -40.33 -19.07
N THR A 122 -13.58 -41.38 -18.29
CA THR A 122 -14.93 -41.90 -18.05
C THR A 122 -15.89 -40.73 -18.03
N ASP A 123 -16.63 -40.59 -19.13
CA ASP A 123 -17.60 -39.53 -19.43
C ASP A 123 -18.84 -39.85 -18.58
N ASP A 124 -18.62 -40.06 -17.30
CA ASP A 124 -19.64 -40.41 -16.33
C ASP A 124 -19.54 -39.51 -15.08
N GLU A 125 -18.41 -38.81 -14.88
CA GLU A 125 -18.35 -37.64 -13.96
C GLU A 125 -18.41 -36.31 -14.73
N SER A 126 -17.77 -36.20 -15.90
CA SER A 126 -17.81 -34.99 -16.75
C SER A 126 -19.09 -34.86 -17.60
N ALA A 127 -19.80 -35.95 -17.87
CA ALA A 127 -21.05 -35.92 -18.64
C ALA A 127 -22.23 -35.28 -17.88
N SER A 128 -22.14 -35.18 -16.55
CA SER A 128 -23.09 -34.46 -15.72
C SER A 128 -22.75 -32.98 -15.49
N LEU A 129 -21.54 -32.53 -15.85
CA LEU A 129 -21.12 -31.14 -15.62
C LEU A 129 -21.65 -30.22 -16.73
N PRO A 130 -22.17 -29.01 -16.42
CA PRO A 130 -22.70 -28.11 -17.44
C PRO A 130 -21.63 -27.69 -18.46
N THR A 131 -21.73 -28.14 -19.72
CA THR A 131 -20.80 -27.80 -20.82
C THR A 131 -20.63 -26.28 -21.00
N GLU A 132 -21.60 -25.49 -20.55
CA GLU A 132 -21.56 -24.03 -20.49
C GLU A 132 -20.33 -23.52 -19.70
N VAL A 133 -20.00 -24.10 -18.55
CA VAL A 133 -18.88 -23.64 -17.69
C VAL A 133 -17.54 -23.74 -18.41
N LEU A 134 -17.25 -24.90 -19.00
CA LEU A 134 -16.01 -25.09 -19.75
C LEU A 134 -15.95 -24.19 -20.99
N THR A 135 -17.09 -23.95 -21.63
CA THR A 135 -17.18 -23.03 -22.78
C THR A 135 -16.83 -21.60 -22.37
N LEU A 136 -17.35 -21.13 -21.23
CA LEU A 136 -17.02 -19.82 -20.67
C LEU A 136 -15.54 -19.73 -20.28
N CYS A 137 -14.99 -20.78 -19.66
CA CYS A 137 -13.57 -20.84 -19.30
C CYS A 137 -12.68 -20.80 -20.55
N ARG A 138 -13.01 -21.56 -21.60
CA ARG A 138 -12.27 -21.59 -22.87
C ARG A 138 -12.34 -20.27 -23.64
N ALA A 139 -13.46 -19.55 -23.54
CA ALA A 139 -13.63 -18.25 -24.18
C ALA A 139 -12.62 -17.21 -23.67
N GLU A 140 -12.29 -17.24 -22.38
CA GLU A 140 -11.36 -16.28 -21.77
C GLU A 140 -9.92 -16.80 -21.62
N LEU A 141 -9.73 -18.09 -21.36
CA LEU A 141 -8.42 -18.70 -21.06
C LEU A 141 -7.80 -19.47 -22.23
N GLY A 142 -8.57 -19.68 -23.31
CA GLY A 142 -8.10 -20.32 -24.53
C GLY A 142 -8.78 -21.66 -24.81
N PRO A 143 -8.85 -22.07 -26.09
CA PRO A 143 -9.67 -23.19 -26.55
C PRO A 143 -9.17 -24.57 -26.10
N THR A 144 -7.90 -24.68 -25.69
CA THR A 144 -7.25 -25.94 -25.30
C THR A 144 -7.36 -26.28 -23.82
N LEU A 145 -8.00 -25.43 -23.01
CA LEU A 145 -8.20 -25.65 -21.58
C LEU A 145 -9.10 -26.87 -21.33
N ASP A 146 -8.72 -27.73 -20.39
CA ASP A 146 -9.50 -28.88 -19.94
C ASP A 146 -10.18 -28.65 -18.57
N TRP A 147 -11.08 -29.56 -18.17
CA TRP A 147 -11.90 -29.44 -16.96
C TRP A 147 -11.09 -29.30 -15.66
N HIS A 148 -9.95 -29.97 -15.59
CA HIS A 148 -9.11 -30.10 -14.39
C HIS A 148 -7.84 -29.25 -14.46
N ASP A 149 -7.65 -28.46 -15.53
CA ASP A 149 -6.51 -27.57 -15.64
C ASP A 149 -6.62 -26.45 -14.60
N ASP A 150 -5.59 -26.36 -13.75
CA ASP A 150 -5.47 -25.28 -12.79
C ASP A 150 -5.25 -23.96 -13.53
N PHE A 151 -6.17 -23.00 -13.37
CA PHE A 151 -6.15 -21.73 -14.09
C PHE A 151 -4.83 -20.96 -13.89
N ILE A 152 -4.19 -21.08 -12.74
CA ILE A 152 -2.97 -20.34 -12.42
C ILE A 152 -1.78 -20.95 -13.16
N ASN A 153 -1.64 -22.27 -13.11
CA ASN A 153 -0.63 -23.00 -13.86
C ASN A 153 -0.84 -22.86 -15.38
N TRP A 154 -2.09 -22.71 -15.81
CA TRP A 154 -2.45 -22.39 -17.20
C TRP A 154 -2.03 -20.97 -17.63
N GLY A 155 -1.69 -20.08 -16.69
CA GLY A 155 -1.27 -18.71 -16.96
C GLY A 155 -2.39 -17.67 -16.87
N ALA A 156 -3.51 -17.98 -16.21
CA ALA A 156 -4.61 -17.04 -16.01
C ALA A 156 -4.17 -15.85 -15.13
N HIS A 157 -3.93 -14.72 -15.77
CA HIS A 157 -3.63 -13.45 -15.10
C HIS A 157 -4.90 -12.75 -14.58
N SER A 158 -4.74 -11.74 -13.72
CA SER A 158 -5.84 -11.08 -13.00
C SER A 158 -6.98 -10.54 -13.88
N ILE A 159 -6.69 -10.02 -15.08
CA ILE A 159 -7.72 -9.47 -15.99
C ILE A 159 -8.59 -10.60 -16.56
N ALA A 160 -7.98 -11.72 -16.95
CA ALA A 160 -8.71 -12.89 -17.44
C ALA A 160 -9.60 -13.46 -16.33
N ILE A 161 -9.08 -13.60 -15.11
CA ILE A 161 -9.87 -14.05 -13.95
C ILE A 161 -11.03 -13.09 -13.66
N ALA A 162 -10.82 -11.78 -13.73
CA ALA A 162 -11.89 -10.81 -13.52
C ALA A 162 -13.00 -10.92 -14.58
N ARG A 163 -12.64 -11.07 -15.86
CA ARG A 163 -13.60 -11.26 -16.97
C ARG A 163 -14.33 -12.58 -16.88
N LEU A 164 -13.62 -13.67 -16.58
CA LEU A 164 -14.20 -14.99 -16.37
C LEU A 164 -15.19 -14.97 -15.21
N THR A 165 -14.83 -14.34 -14.08
CA THR A 165 -15.76 -14.14 -12.95
C THR A 165 -17.04 -13.46 -13.40
N GLN A 166 -16.93 -12.40 -14.20
CA GLN A 166 -18.09 -11.66 -14.69
C GLN A 166 -19.00 -12.52 -15.58
N GLN A 167 -18.43 -13.31 -16.48
CA GLN A 167 -19.21 -14.19 -17.37
C GLN A 167 -19.90 -15.30 -16.59
N LEU A 168 -19.20 -15.92 -15.64
CA LEU A 168 -19.75 -16.95 -14.77
C LEU A 168 -20.87 -16.41 -13.87
N GLN A 169 -20.69 -15.23 -13.27
CA GLN A 169 -21.75 -14.57 -12.51
C GLN A 169 -22.97 -14.23 -13.37
N ALA A 170 -22.77 -13.79 -14.62
CA ALA A 170 -23.87 -13.54 -15.55
C ALA A 170 -24.61 -14.83 -15.95
N ALA A 171 -23.91 -15.98 -15.95
CA ALA A 171 -24.50 -17.29 -16.16
C ALA A 171 -25.19 -17.87 -14.90
N GLY A 172 -25.04 -17.23 -13.73
CA GLY A 172 -25.70 -17.61 -12.48
C GLY A 172 -24.81 -18.37 -11.49
N TYR A 173 -23.51 -18.48 -11.74
CA TYR A 173 -22.57 -19.13 -10.82
C TYR A 173 -22.09 -18.15 -9.75
N PRO A 174 -22.14 -18.52 -8.45
CA PRO A 174 -21.78 -17.64 -7.33
C PRO A 174 -20.26 -17.54 -7.12
N VAL A 175 -19.49 -17.34 -8.19
CA VAL A 175 -18.03 -17.24 -8.14
C VAL A 175 -17.57 -15.81 -7.81
N SER A 176 -16.35 -15.70 -7.30
CA SER A 176 -15.67 -14.43 -7.09
C SER A 176 -14.23 -14.52 -7.56
N VAL A 177 -13.59 -13.38 -7.84
CA VAL A 177 -12.18 -13.33 -8.27
C VAL A 177 -11.28 -14.05 -7.27
N ARG A 178 -11.47 -13.83 -5.97
CA ARG A 178 -10.70 -14.51 -4.93
C ARG A 178 -11.00 -16.02 -4.90
N GLY A 179 -12.24 -16.44 -5.13
CA GLY A 179 -12.60 -17.86 -5.24
C GLY A 179 -11.86 -18.55 -6.38
N LEU A 180 -11.86 -17.95 -7.58
CA LEU A 180 -11.17 -18.48 -8.76
C LEU A 180 -9.63 -18.54 -8.62
N LEU A 181 -9.06 -17.81 -7.65
CA LEU A 181 -7.61 -17.84 -7.33
C LEU A 181 -7.27 -18.79 -6.17
N SER A 182 -8.28 -19.35 -5.49
CA SER A 182 -8.09 -20.16 -4.28
C SER A 182 -8.84 -21.49 -4.34
N GLU A 183 -10.15 -21.46 -4.10
CA GLU A 183 -10.99 -22.66 -3.93
C GLU A 183 -11.49 -23.23 -5.26
N THR A 184 -11.79 -22.39 -6.25
CA THR A 184 -12.44 -22.79 -7.51
C THR A 184 -11.52 -22.57 -8.71
N ARG A 185 -10.34 -23.19 -8.66
CA ARG A 185 -9.23 -22.99 -9.62
C ARG A 185 -9.32 -23.84 -10.89
N THR A 186 -10.37 -24.62 -11.07
CA THR A 186 -10.61 -25.48 -12.24
C THR A 186 -12.06 -25.32 -12.72
N ALA A 187 -12.32 -25.65 -13.98
CA ALA A 187 -13.68 -25.58 -14.52
C ALA A 187 -14.59 -26.61 -13.84
N ALA A 188 -14.05 -27.78 -13.45
CA ALA A 188 -14.78 -28.82 -12.73
C ALA A 188 -15.29 -28.30 -11.37
N ALA A 189 -14.41 -27.66 -10.59
CA ALA A 189 -14.78 -27.10 -9.28
C ALA A 189 -15.85 -25.99 -9.38
N ILE A 190 -15.91 -25.26 -10.49
CA ILE A 190 -16.97 -24.25 -10.72
C ILE A 190 -18.30 -24.93 -11.06
N ALA A 191 -18.27 -25.98 -11.88
CA ALA A 191 -19.45 -26.70 -12.32
C ALA A 191 -20.16 -27.45 -11.19
N GLU A 192 -19.45 -27.77 -10.11
CA GLU A 192 -20.01 -28.36 -8.89
C GLU A 192 -20.75 -27.32 -8.00
N LEU A 193 -20.62 -26.03 -8.27
CA LEU A 193 -21.31 -25.00 -7.47
C LEU A 193 -22.81 -24.96 -7.81
N PRO A 194 -23.70 -24.82 -6.80
CA PRO A 194 -25.11 -24.62 -7.06
C PRO A 194 -25.34 -23.31 -7.82
N THR A 195 -26.09 -23.38 -8.92
CA THR A 195 -26.43 -22.17 -9.68
C THR A 195 -27.54 -21.41 -8.96
N GLN A 196 -27.43 -20.08 -8.92
CA GLN A 196 -28.48 -19.23 -8.33
C GLN A 196 -29.82 -19.29 -9.08
N ARG A 197 -29.88 -19.96 -10.25
CA ARG A 197 -31.12 -20.20 -10.98
C ARG A 197 -31.99 -21.30 -10.36
N ASP A 198 -31.41 -22.22 -9.60
CA ASP A 198 -32.15 -23.35 -9.00
C ASP A 198 -32.93 -22.94 -7.73
N ASP A 199 -32.51 -21.89 -7.03
CA ASP A 199 -33.18 -21.41 -5.81
C ASP A 199 -34.39 -20.48 -6.08
N ASP A 200 -34.40 -19.73 -7.20
CA ASP A 200 -35.49 -18.80 -7.52
C ASP A 200 -36.79 -19.51 -8.00
N GLN A 201 -36.73 -20.82 -8.31
CA GLN A 201 -37.92 -21.63 -8.66
C GLN A 201 -38.51 -22.44 -7.49
N ALA A 202 -37.80 -22.57 -6.37
CA ALA A 202 -38.28 -23.36 -5.23
C ALA A 202 -38.92 -22.50 -4.10
N SER A 203 -38.74 -21.17 -4.10
CA SER A 203 -39.24 -20.30 -3.02
C SER A 203 -40.44 -19.42 -3.39
N VAL A 204 -41.46 -20.00 -4.02
CA VAL A 204 -42.81 -19.40 -4.10
C VAL A 204 -43.82 -20.38 -3.49
N GLY A 205 -43.81 -20.49 -2.15
CA GLY A 205 -44.76 -21.36 -1.47
C GLY A 205 -44.56 -21.50 0.04
N SER A 206 -45.26 -20.66 0.80
CA SER A 206 -45.63 -20.83 2.22
C SER A 206 -44.58 -20.58 3.31
N THR A 207 -45.07 -19.80 4.27
CA THR A 207 -44.49 -19.18 5.46
C THR A 207 -44.07 -20.12 6.59
N THR A 208 -43.32 -19.51 7.52
CA THR A 208 -43.14 -19.80 8.97
C THR A 208 -42.14 -20.88 9.38
N GLY A 209 -41.04 -20.45 10.01
CA GLY A 209 -40.24 -21.32 10.88
C GLY A 209 -38.79 -20.88 11.10
N THR A 210 -38.56 -20.24 12.25
CA THR A 210 -37.35 -20.35 13.09
C THR A 210 -36.12 -19.53 12.71
N GLN A 211 -36.09 -18.31 13.24
CA GLN A 211 -34.84 -17.62 13.56
C GLN A 211 -34.02 -18.46 14.54
N ALA A 212 -32.85 -18.94 14.12
CA ALA A 212 -31.80 -19.41 15.01
C ALA A 212 -30.44 -19.18 14.34
N GLY A 213 -29.58 -18.40 14.99
CA GLY A 213 -28.13 -18.38 14.74
C GLY A 213 -27.55 -17.23 13.92
N SER A 214 -28.14 -16.03 13.90
CA SER A 214 -27.39 -14.83 13.51
C SER A 214 -26.59 -14.35 14.71
N GLU A 215 -25.30 -14.68 14.75
CA GLU A 215 -24.37 -14.09 15.72
C GLU A 215 -24.30 -12.57 15.47
N ALA A 216 -24.63 -11.84 16.53
CA ALA A 216 -25.01 -10.45 16.49
C ALA A 216 -23.84 -9.51 16.18
N HIS A 217 -23.83 -8.94 14.97
CA HIS A 217 -23.34 -7.56 14.80
C HIS A 217 -24.48 -6.62 15.17
N SER A 218 -24.31 -5.89 16.29
CA SER A 218 -25.30 -4.97 16.83
C SER A 218 -25.89 -4.03 15.77
N GLU A 219 -27.19 -4.17 15.48
CA GLU A 219 -27.96 -3.15 14.78
C GLU A 219 -28.03 -1.89 15.68
N GLY A 220 -27.04 -1.01 15.56
CA GLY A 220 -27.00 0.24 16.30
C GLY A 220 -28.21 1.12 15.95
N ALA A 221 -28.91 1.64 16.96
CA ALA A 221 -30.04 2.53 16.78
C ALA A 221 -29.67 3.73 15.89
N ARG A 222 -30.48 3.98 14.86
CA ARG A 222 -30.32 5.11 13.93
C ARG A 222 -30.53 6.41 14.71
N GLN A 223 -29.49 7.23 14.80
CA GLN A 223 -29.53 8.49 15.53
C GLN A 223 -30.11 9.60 14.65
N THR A 224 -31.09 10.35 15.17
CA THR A 224 -31.76 11.43 14.43
C THR A 224 -31.03 12.75 14.65
N GLY A 225 -30.34 13.23 13.60
CA GLY A 225 -29.71 14.55 13.57
C GLY A 225 -30.48 15.55 12.70
N ARG A 226 -30.23 16.84 12.87
CA ARG A 226 -30.78 17.86 11.96
C ARG A 226 -30.19 17.66 10.57
N SER A 227 -31.04 17.45 9.56
CA SER A 227 -30.60 17.38 8.16
C SER A 227 -30.45 18.79 7.58
N TYR A 228 -29.46 18.97 6.71
CA TYR A 228 -29.21 20.22 6.01
C TYR A 228 -29.34 20.05 4.50
N GLY A 229 -29.85 21.08 3.84
CA GLY A 229 -29.71 21.19 2.39
C GLY A 229 -28.23 21.24 2.00
N PHE A 230 -27.84 20.56 0.92
CA PHE A 230 -26.44 20.40 0.53
C PHE A 230 -25.64 21.70 0.41
N ARG A 231 -26.24 22.76 -0.16
CA ARG A 231 -25.59 24.08 -0.28
C ARG A 231 -25.32 24.71 1.08
N HIS A 232 -26.29 24.62 2.00
CA HIS A 232 -26.13 25.14 3.35
C HIS A 232 -25.09 24.33 4.14
N PHE A 233 -25.11 23.00 4.03
CA PHE A 233 -24.10 22.13 4.61
C PHE A 233 -22.68 22.48 4.13
N SER A 234 -22.50 22.63 2.81
CA SER A 234 -21.20 22.98 2.21
C SER A 234 -20.73 24.38 2.60
N ALA A 235 -21.65 25.34 2.75
CA ALA A 235 -21.33 26.68 3.22
C ALA A 235 -20.84 26.67 4.69
N LEU A 236 -21.48 25.87 5.55
CA LEU A 236 -21.01 25.66 6.93
C LEU A 236 -19.62 25.03 6.97
N GLN A 237 -19.35 24.04 6.12
CA GLN A 237 -18.01 23.45 6.01
C GLN A 237 -16.97 24.50 5.57
N ALA A 238 -17.26 25.30 4.55
CA ALA A 238 -16.36 26.36 4.09
C ALA A 238 -16.07 27.40 5.19
N MET A 239 -17.10 27.87 5.89
CA MET A 239 -16.95 28.83 6.99
C MET A 239 -16.11 28.24 8.15
N ALA A 240 -16.38 26.99 8.53
CA ALA A 240 -15.62 26.29 9.56
C ALA A 240 -14.15 26.07 9.15
N ALA A 241 -13.89 25.74 7.88
CA ALA A 241 -12.54 25.57 7.35
C ALA A 241 -11.72 26.87 7.43
N VAL A 242 -12.34 28.02 7.13
CA VAL A 242 -11.71 29.34 7.28
C VAL A 242 -11.47 29.68 8.74
N LEU A 243 -12.49 29.50 9.61
CA LEU A 243 -12.39 29.78 11.05
C LEU A 243 -11.24 29.02 11.71
N LEU A 244 -11.05 27.75 11.36
CA LEU A 244 -9.97 26.93 11.92
C LEU A 244 -8.58 27.48 11.56
N ARG A 245 -8.43 28.15 10.41
CA ARG A 245 -7.14 28.58 9.85
C ARG A 245 -6.77 30.03 10.17
N VAL A 246 -7.62 30.76 10.89
CA VAL A 246 -7.36 32.16 11.30
C VAL A 246 -5.98 32.34 11.97
N PRO A 247 -5.55 31.49 12.93
CA PRO A 247 -4.23 31.67 13.54
C PRO A 247 -3.07 31.52 12.54
N LEU A 248 -3.18 30.62 11.57
CA LEU A 248 -2.14 30.45 10.56
C LEU A 248 -2.03 31.67 9.65
N LEU A 249 -3.17 32.27 9.28
CA LEU A 249 -3.18 33.51 8.47
C LEU A 249 -2.53 34.67 9.23
N LEU A 250 -2.84 34.80 10.53
CA LEU A 250 -2.22 35.83 11.38
C LEU A 250 -0.73 35.59 11.58
N MET A 251 -0.32 34.35 11.81
CA MET A 251 1.10 33.98 11.98
C MET A 251 1.89 34.18 10.68
N ALA A 252 1.32 33.83 9.52
CA ALA A 252 1.94 34.09 8.23
C ALA A 252 2.09 35.59 7.97
N ALA A 253 1.05 36.37 8.23
CA ALA A 253 1.09 37.83 8.08
C ALA A 253 2.10 38.48 9.04
N LEU A 254 2.12 38.06 10.31
CA LEU A 254 3.05 38.57 11.31
C LEU A 254 4.49 38.16 11.00
N GLY A 255 4.70 36.92 10.56
CA GLY A 255 6.02 36.41 10.16
C GLY A 255 6.59 37.21 8.99
N LEU A 256 5.79 37.44 7.95
CA LEU A 256 6.16 38.27 6.79
C LEU A 256 6.32 39.76 7.13
N ALA A 257 5.68 40.27 8.19
CA ALA A 257 5.78 41.67 8.59
C ALA A 257 6.94 41.95 9.57
N ILE A 258 7.37 40.95 10.36
CA ILE A 258 8.44 41.10 11.36
C ILE A 258 9.79 40.66 10.80
N ILE A 259 9.79 39.58 10.02
CA ILE A 259 10.99 39.04 9.42
C ILE A 259 10.92 39.51 7.97
N ASP A 260 11.77 40.47 7.61
CA ASP A 260 11.97 40.92 6.23
C ASP A 260 13.23 40.21 5.70
N PRO A 261 13.15 38.90 5.38
CA PRO A 261 14.34 38.13 5.01
C PRO A 261 14.93 38.66 3.69
N GLU A 262 14.10 39.26 2.85
CA GLU A 262 14.50 39.90 1.60
C GLU A 262 15.38 41.12 1.86
N GLU A 263 14.98 42.03 2.77
CA GLU A 263 15.81 43.19 3.13
C GLU A 263 17.15 42.75 3.73
N LEU A 264 17.14 41.75 4.63
CA LEU A 264 18.35 41.20 5.23
C LEU A 264 19.29 40.58 4.18
N LEU A 265 18.73 39.88 3.18
CA LEU A 265 19.49 39.33 2.06
C LEU A 265 20.03 40.44 1.13
N LEU A 266 19.25 41.49 0.87
CA LEU A 266 19.59 42.59 -0.04
C LEU A 266 20.65 43.52 0.53
N VAL A 267 20.62 43.78 1.84
CA VAL A 267 21.61 44.58 2.56
C VAL A 267 22.91 43.78 2.80
N GLY A 268 22.90 42.46 2.54
CA GLY A 268 24.04 41.58 2.75
C GLY A 268 24.31 41.26 4.22
N ASP A 269 23.31 41.42 5.10
CA ASP A 269 23.41 41.06 6.52
C ASP A 269 23.26 39.55 6.71
N ILE A 270 24.37 38.84 6.48
CA ILE A 270 24.47 37.39 6.62
C ILE A 270 24.06 36.95 8.03
N VAL A 271 24.49 37.67 9.07
CA VAL A 271 24.23 37.30 10.47
C VAL A 271 22.76 37.51 10.80
N GLY A 272 22.18 38.61 10.35
CA GLY A 272 20.75 38.89 10.48
C GLY A 272 19.90 37.82 9.79
N PHE A 273 20.22 37.45 8.54
CA PHE A 273 19.48 36.43 7.80
C PHE A 273 19.51 35.06 8.48
N LEU A 274 20.68 34.63 8.97
CA LEU A 274 20.81 33.38 9.71
C LEU A 274 20.02 33.40 11.02
N ARG A 275 20.07 34.50 11.78
CA ARG A 275 19.26 34.68 13.01
C ARG A 275 17.77 34.63 12.70
N ALA A 276 17.33 35.34 11.67
CA ALA A 276 15.94 35.35 11.20
C ALA A 276 15.45 33.94 10.82
N THR A 277 16.28 33.17 10.11
CA THR A 277 15.96 31.79 9.72
C THR A 277 15.80 30.87 10.94
N ILE A 278 16.68 30.99 11.94
CA ILE A 278 16.58 30.25 13.20
C ILE A 278 15.27 30.62 13.93
N ILE A 279 14.96 31.92 14.02
CA ILE A 279 13.72 32.40 14.65
C ILE A 279 12.49 31.84 13.92
N ALA A 280 12.46 31.90 12.59
CA ALA A 280 11.38 31.37 11.77
C ALA A 280 11.17 29.86 12.01
N TYR A 281 12.26 29.10 12.10
CA TYR A 281 12.21 27.68 12.43
C TYR A 281 11.68 27.42 13.85
N CYS A 282 12.12 28.18 14.84
CA CYS A 282 11.60 28.11 16.21
C CYS A 282 10.09 28.43 16.27
N VAL A 283 9.64 29.46 15.53
CA VAL A 283 8.22 29.81 15.42
C VAL A 283 7.43 28.66 14.78
N TYR A 284 7.96 28.05 13.71
CA TYR A 284 7.34 26.90 13.06
C TYR A 284 7.17 25.71 14.02
N MET A 285 8.14 25.45 14.90
CA MET A 285 8.05 24.39 15.92
C MET A 285 6.95 24.64 16.96
N VAL A 286 6.51 25.89 17.15
CA VAL A 286 5.45 26.25 18.11
C VAL A 286 4.05 26.15 17.48
N VAL A 287 3.93 26.11 16.15
CA VAL A 287 2.65 26.05 15.41
C VAL A 287 1.70 24.94 15.90
N PRO A 288 2.12 23.67 16.11
CA PRO A 288 1.21 22.63 16.56
C PRO A 288 0.53 22.96 17.90
N PHE A 289 1.24 23.67 18.79
CA PHE A 289 0.75 24.04 20.12
C PHE A 289 -0.18 25.25 20.07
N VAL A 290 0.11 26.22 19.20
CA VAL A 290 -0.81 27.33 18.90
C VAL A 290 -2.11 26.79 18.31
N ASN A 291 -2.00 25.84 17.37
CA ASN A 291 -3.15 25.17 16.77
C ASN A 291 -3.96 24.40 17.82
N LEU A 292 -3.29 23.69 18.74
CA LEU A 292 -3.97 22.98 19.81
C LEU A 292 -4.69 23.94 20.77
N ALA A 293 -4.02 25.02 21.19
CA ALA A 293 -4.64 26.04 22.05
C ALA A 293 -5.88 26.66 21.38
N TRP A 294 -5.80 26.96 20.09
CA TRP A 294 -6.93 27.43 19.30
C TRP A 294 -8.07 26.42 19.24
N VAL A 295 -7.78 25.15 18.96
CA VAL A 295 -8.78 24.07 18.93
C VAL A 295 -9.47 23.93 20.30
N LEU A 296 -8.72 23.98 21.40
CA LEU A 296 -9.28 23.90 22.74
C LEU A 296 -10.15 25.10 23.09
N LEU A 297 -9.76 26.30 22.66
CA LEU A 297 -10.58 27.52 22.79
C LEU A 297 -11.88 27.38 22.01
N LEU A 298 -11.82 26.96 20.75
CA LEU A 298 -13.01 26.74 19.92
C LEU A 298 -13.96 25.70 20.55
N ARG A 299 -13.43 24.60 21.06
CA ARG A 299 -14.23 23.57 21.77
C ARG A 299 -14.86 24.12 23.06
N SER A 300 -14.14 24.97 23.80
CA SER A 300 -14.64 25.58 25.03
C SER A 300 -15.79 26.56 24.74
N ILE A 301 -15.63 27.41 23.72
CA ILE A 301 -16.69 28.30 23.23
C ILE A 301 -17.90 27.48 22.77
N GLN A 302 -17.67 26.42 21.99
CA GLN A 302 -18.73 25.51 21.54
C GLN A 302 -19.49 24.90 22.71
N ALA A 303 -18.79 24.41 23.74
CA ALA A 303 -19.43 23.82 24.93
C ALA A 303 -20.31 24.80 25.72
N ILE A 304 -19.96 26.09 25.74
CA ILE A 304 -20.72 27.15 26.42
C ILE A 304 -21.90 27.62 25.57
N SER A 305 -21.67 27.89 24.28
CA SER A 305 -22.65 28.53 23.40
C SER A 305 -23.65 27.55 22.77
N VAL A 306 -23.27 26.28 22.59
CA VAL A 306 -24.10 25.26 21.94
C VAL A 306 -23.96 23.96 22.72
N ARG A 307 -25.05 23.49 23.33
CA ARG A 307 -25.10 22.17 23.98
C ARG A 307 -25.05 21.07 22.92
N THR A 308 -23.89 20.90 22.30
CA THR A 308 -23.66 19.93 21.23
C THR A 308 -23.67 18.53 21.85
N PRO A 309 -24.54 17.63 21.38
CA PRO A 309 -24.53 16.26 21.87
C PRO A 309 -23.16 15.63 21.57
N ARG A 310 -22.64 14.86 22.53
CA ARG A 310 -21.43 14.06 22.31
C ARG A 310 -21.72 13.07 21.20
N ILE A 311 -20.78 12.93 20.27
CA ILE A 311 -20.89 11.92 19.23
C ILE A 311 -20.62 10.55 19.87
N THR A 312 -21.52 9.59 19.66
CA THR A 312 -21.48 8.26 20.28
C THR A 312 -21.42 7.19 19.19
N PRO A 313 -21.13 5.93 19.55
CA PRO A 313 -21.34 4.83 18.62
C PRO A 313 -22.79 4.80 18.10
N GLY A 314 -22.97 4.49 16.81
CA GLY A 314 -24.29 4.47 16.17
C GLY A 314 -24.24 4.77 14.67
N ARG A 315 -25.42 4.71 14.02
CA ARG A 315 -25.61 5.00 12.60
C ARG A 315 -26.15 6.42 12.40
N TYR A 316 -25.54 7.17 11.49
CA TYR A 316 -25.81 8.60 11.26
C TYR A 316 -26.00 8.92 9.78
N GLN A 317 -26.85 9.91 9.48
CA GLN A 317 -27.09 10.35 8.10
C GLN A 317 -26.00 11.26 7.54
N LYS A 318 -25.71 11.09 6.25
CA LYS A 318 -24.97 12.07 5.44
C LYS A 318 -25.70 13.42 5.42
N PHE A 319 -24.92 14.50 5.34
CA PHE A 319 -25.42 15.89 5.35
C PHE A 319 -26.24 16.30 6.58
N SER A 320 -26.02 15.63 7.71
CA SER A 320 -26.63 15.97 9.00
C SER A 320 -25.72 16.82 9.89
N SER A 321 -26.24 17.31 11.01
CA SER A 321 -25.45 17.92 12.09
C SER A 321 -24.34 17.02 12.60
N HIS A 322 -24.58 15.72 12.70
CA HIS A 322 -23.56 14.75 13.11
C HIS A 322 -22.48 14.56 12.04
N HIS A 323 -22.85 14.61 10.76
CA HIS A 323 -21.85 14.60 9.69
C HIS A 323 -20.95 15.85 9.74
N LEU A 324 -21.54 17.03 9.96
CA LEU A 324 -20.75 18.26 10.11
C LEU A 324 -19.84 18.19 11.34
N GLN A 325 -20.33 17.63 12.44
CA GLN A 325 -19.56 17.41 13.66
C GLN A 325 -18.41 16.42 13.45
N LEU A 326 -18.64 15.30 12.77
CA LEU A 326 -17.62 14.32 12.40
C LEU A 326 -16.49 15.00 11.61
N TRP A 327 -16.84 15.65 10.50
CA TRP A 327 -15.89 16.35 9.64
C TRP A 327 -15.12 17.44 10.41
N TRP A 328 -15.81 18.19 11.28
CA TRP A 328 -15.19 19.23 12.10
C TRP A 328 -14.15 18.67 13.08
N LEU A 329 -14.44 17.53 13.73
CA LEU A 329 -13.50 16.87 14.64
C LEU A 329 -12.26 16.35 13.90
N GLU A 330 -12.44 15.76 12.72
CA GLU A 330 -11.34 15.31 11.86
C GLU A 330 -10.45 16.49 11.45
N GLN A 331 -11.04 17.60 10.98
CA GLN A 331 -10.29 18.80 10.63
C GLN A 331 -9.49 19.38 11.80
N GLN A 332 -10.07 19.40 13.00
CA GLN A 332 -9.37 19.85 14.21
C GLN A 332 -8.18 18.95 14.57
N ALA A 333 -8.37 17.63 14.51
CA ALA A 333 -7.29 16.67 14.79
C ALA A 333 -6.15 16.84 13.79
N ASP A 334 -6.47 16.89 12.49
CA ASP A 334 -5.49 17.12 11.41
C ASP A 334 -4.73 18.44 11.56
N PHE A 335 -5.43 19.50 11.94
CA PHE A 335 -4.86 20.84 12.12
C PHE A 335 -3.75 20.88 13.19
N VAL A 336 -3.84 20.00 14.20
CA VAL A 336 -2.84 19.88 15.26
C VAL A 336 -1.79 18.82 14.93
N LEU A 337 -2.24 17.63 14.53
CA LEU A 337 -1.36 16.46 14.38
C LEU A 337 -0.46 16.57 13.15
N LYS A 338 -0.94 17.06 11.99
CA LYS A 338 -0.12 17.13 10.78
C LYS A 338 1.14 17.99 10.95
N PRO A 339 1.09 19.21 11.52
CA PRO A 339 2.29 19.97 11.86
C PRO A 339 3.17 19.28 12.91
N LEU A 340 2.57 18.63 13.90
CA LEU A 340 3.32 17.93 14.96
C LEU A 340 4.15 16.76 14.41
N VAL A 341 3.59 15.99 13.47
CA VAL A 341 4.26 14.85 12.81
C VAL A 341 5.39 15.30 11.88
N LYS A 342 5.26 16.50 11.27
CA LYS A 342 6.32 17.12 10.46
C LYS A 342 7.42 17.78 11.29
N GLY A 343 7.18 17.96 12.60
CA GLY A 343 8.13 18.55 13.54
C GLY A 343 9.08 17.52 14.15
N LEU A 344 9.56 17.84 15.35
CA LEU A 344 10.46 16.95 16.12
C LEU A 344 9.70 15.79 16.73
N ARG A 345 10.35 14.61 16.80
CA ARG A 345 9.71 13.44 17.41
C ARG A 345 9.77 13.46 18.92
N SER A 346 8.61 13.28 19.53
CA SER A 346 8.45 13.02 20.96
C SER A 346 7.23 12.11 21.16
N PRO A 347 7.41 10.86 21.59
CA PRO A 347 6.31 9.98 21.97
C PRO A 347 5.46 10.55 23.10
N VAL A 348 6.10 11.23 24.07
CA VAL A 348 5.42 11.82 25.23
C VAL A 348 4.48 12.95 24.79
N LEU A 349 4.98 13.89 24.00
CA LEU A 349 4.19 15.02 23.50
C LEU A 349 3.09 14.54 22.54
N PHE A 350 3.37 13.55 21.71
CA PHE A 350 2.39 12.99 20.78
C PHE A 350 1.22 12.32 21.52
N ASN A 351 1.52 11.44 22.50
CA ASN A 351 0.50 10.81 23.34
C ASN A 351 -0.31 11.85 24.12
N TRP A 352 0.35 12.90 24.63
CA TRP A 352 -0.33 14.01 25.31
C TRP A 352 -1.27 14.77 24.37
N ALA A 353 -0.85 15.08 23.13
CA ALA A 353 -1.69 15.78 22.17
C ALA A 353 -2.94 14.95 21.80
N LEU A 354 -2.78 13.64 21.56
CA LEU A 354 -3.90 12.73 21.30
C LEU A 354 -4.93 12.73 22.44
N LYS A 355 -4.48 12.70 23.70
CA LYS A 355 -5.36 12.83 24.87
C LYS A 355 -6.14 14.13 24.88
N ARG A 356 -5.47 15.26 24.63
CA ARG A 356 -6.11 16.58 24.61
C ARG A 356 -7.13 16.70 23.48
N LEU A 357 -6.93 15.99 22.39
CA LEU A 357 -7.87 15.92 21.28
C LEU A 357 -9.02 14.94 21.51
N GLY A 358 -8.95 14.07 22.52
CA GLY A 358 -10.07 13.29 23.04
C GLY A 358 -9.81 11.79 23.21
N ALA A 359 -8.70 11.25 22.70
CA ALA A 359 -8.41 9.82 22.79
C ALA A 359 -8.02 9.37 24.20
N ASP A 360 -8.35 8.12 24.55
CA ASP A 360 -7.88 7.49 25.79
C ASP A 360 -6.60 6.71 25.54
N VAL A 361 -5.44 7.37 25.65
CA VAL A 361 -4.13 6.76 25.35
C VAL A 361 -3.35 6.52 26.63
N HIS A 362 -2.86 5.33 26.90
CA HIS A 362 -1.99 5.14 28.07
C HIS A 362 -0.64 5.89 27.88
N PRO A 363 -0.06 6.56 28.90
CA PRO A 363 1.22 7.28 28.75
C PRO A 363 2.38 6.42 28.25
N LYS A 364 2.37 5.13 28.59
CA LYS A 364 3.35 4.12 28.15
C LYS A 364 3.00 3.42 26.82
N ALA A 365 2.02 3.90 26.06
CA ALA A 365 1.76 3.39 24.73
C ALA A 365 2.85 3.88 23.75
N PHE A 366 3.28 3.00 22.85
CA PHE A 366 4.26 3.31 21.82
C PHE A 366 3.53 3.49 20.50
N ILE A 367 3.37 4.75 20.07
CA ILE A 367 2.63 5.09 18.87
C ILE A 367 3.57 5.77 17.89
N ALA A 368 3.72 5.18 16.70
CA ALA A 368 4.44 5.81 15.61
C ALA A 368 3.74 7.11 15.21
N GLN A 369 4.47 8.22 15.13
CA GLN A 369 3.88 9.50 14.74
C GLN A 369 3.29 9.49 13.32
N SER A 370 3.65 8.53 12.46
CA SER A 370 3.07 8.35 11.13
C SER A 370 1.72 7.61 11.12
N THR A 371 1.14 7.29 12.29
CA THR A 371 -0.23 6.75 12.37
C THR A 371 -1.23 7.75 11.81
N GLU A 372 -2.15 7.27 10.98
CA GLU A 372 -3.22 8.04 10.34
C GLU A 372 -4.53 7.86 11.13
N TRP A 373 -5.22 8.97 11.41
CA TRP A 373 -6.37 9.01 12.29
C TRP A 373 -7.61 9.50 11.54
N TYR A 374 -8.68 8.71 11.58
CA TYR A 374 -9.95 9.01 10.94
C TYR A 374 -11.11 8.83 11.92
N GLY A 375 -12.07 9.73 11.87
CA GLY A 375 -13.18 9.79 12.81
C GLY A 375 -12.84 10.38 14.20
N PRO A 376 -13.80 10.36 15.13
CA PRO A 376 -13.65 11.00 16.43
C PRO A 376 -12.67 10.25 17.33
N LEU A 377 -11.58 10.92 17.70
CA LEU A 377 -10.57 10.39 18.63
C LEU A 377 -11.16 9.93 19.97
N SER A 378 -12.29 10.51 20.41
CA SER A 378 -12.99 10.12 21.65
C SER A 378 -13.53 8.69 21.67
N LEU A 379 -13.54 7.99 20.54
CA LEU A 379 -13.97 6.59 20.44
C LEU A 379 -12.79 5.61 20.46
N ILE A 380 -11.56 6.10 20.64
CA ILE A 380 -10.34 5.30 20.54
C ILE A 380 -9.68 5.17 21.92
N SER A 381 -9.34 3.94 22.28
CA SER A 381 -8.61 3.61 23.51
C SER A 381 -7.38 2.75 23.20
N ILE A 382 -6.23 3.13 23.75
CA ILE A 382 -4.94 2.45 23.57
C ILE A 382 -4.33 2.16 24.93
N GLY A 383 -4.18 0.88 25.24
CA GLY A 383 -3.74 0.36 26.53
C GLY A 383 -2.24 0.51 26.81
N PRO A 384 -1.82 0.11 28.03
CA PRO A 384 -0.42 0.20 28.44
C PRO A 384 0.49 -0.69 27.58
N GLU A 385 1.64 -0.14 27.19
CA GLU A 385 2.68 -0.84 26.42
C GLU A 385 2.20 -1.41 25.07
N ALA A 386 1.01 -0.99 24.60
CA ALA A 386 0.56 -1.26 23.25
C ALA A 386 1.52 -0.61 22.24
N VAL A 387 1.70 -1.27 21.10
CA VAL A 387 2.61 -0.85 20.03
C VAL A 387 1.82 -0.64 18.76
N VAL A 388 1.75 0.61 18.30
CA VAL A 388 1.15 1.01 17.02
C VAL A 388 2.29 1.41 16.08
N GLN A 389 2.50 0.62 15.04
CA GLN A 389 3.63 0.78 14.13
C GLN A 389 3.41 1.85 13.04
N ALA A 390 4.44 2.06 12.23
CA ALA A 390 4.45 3.10 11.21
C ALA A 390 3.35 2.92 10.16
N GLY A 391 2.66 4.01 9.83
CA GLY A 391 1.65 4.06 8.77
C GLY A 391 0.36 3.27 9.06
N VAL A 392 0.16 2.80 10.30
CA VAL A 392 -1.12 2.22 10.75
C VAL A 392 -2.24 3.22 10.54
N GLN A 393 -3.39 2.73 10.08
CA GLN A 393 -4.60 3.52 9.87
C GLN A 393 -5.64 3.17 10.93
N ILE A 394 -6.20 4.16 11.61
CA ILE A 394 -7.23 3.95 12.64
C ILE A 394 -8.46 4.77 12.25
N SER A 395 -9.56 4.09 11.94
CA SER A 395 -10.82 4.73 11.53
C SER A 395 -11.99 4.27 12.40
N SER A 396 -12.45 5.12 13.31
CA SER A 396 -13.68 4.87 14.08
C SER A 396 -14.96 5.12 13.28
N ALA A 397 -14.84 5.54 12.01
CA ALA A 397 -15.93 5.84 11.10
C ALA A 397 -15.88 4.97 9.85
N ARG A 398 -17.03 4.46 9.41
CA ARG A 398 -17.21 3.69 8.18
C ARG A 398 -18.41 4.23 7.42
N TRP A 399 -18.26 4.45 6.12
CA TRP A 399 -19.33 4.93 5.24
C TRP A 399 -20.04 3.76 4.55
N GLU A 400 -21.37 3.82 4.55
CA GLU A 400 -22.27 2.84 3.91
C GLU A 400 -23.38 3.63 3.18
N GLY A 401 -23.20 3.83 1.88
CA GLY A 401 -24.13 4.62 1.06
C GLY A 401 -24.38 6.04 1.59
N ASN A 402 -25.62 6.29 2.05
CA ASN A 402 -26.05 7.59 2.59
C ASN A 402 -25.84 7.73 4.11
N GLU A 403 -25.22 6.74 4.75
CA GLU A 403 -24.99 6.72 6.19
C GLU A 403 -23.51 6.55 6.51
N PHE A 404 -23.15 6.90 7.73
CA PHE A 404 -21.89 6.46 8.33
C PHE A 404 -22.16 5.80 9.68
N VAL A 405 -21.38 4.77 9.97
CA VAL A 405 -21.39 4.02 11.21
C VAL A 405 -20.20 4.46 12.04
N LEU A 406 -20.44 4.78 13.31
CA LEU A 406 -19.40 5.01 14.30
C LEU A 406 -19.39 3.90 15.32
N ASP A 407 -18.20 3.46 15.69
CA ASP A 407 -18.01 2.50 16.78
C ASP A 407 -16.64 2.71 17.46
N THR A 408 -16.50 2.12 18.64
CA THR A 408 -15.30 2.19 19.46
C THR A 408 -14.17 1.33 18.93
N ILE A 409 -12.94 1.72 19.25
CA ILE A 409 -11.73 0.97 18.96
C ILE A 409 -10.93 0.80 20.25
N HIS A 410 -10.50 -0.44 20.51
CA HIS A 410 -9.70 -0.78 21.67
C HIS A 410 -8.42 -1.53 21.26
N VAL A 411 -7.27 -1.04 21.71
CA VAL A 411 -5.98 -1.74 21.60
C VAL A 411 -5.52 -2.12 23.01
N GLY A 412 -5.48 -3.42 23.30
CA GLY A 412 -5.21 -3.97 24.62
C GLY A 412 -3.75 -3.83 25.08
N HIS A 413 -3.51 -4.20 26.33
CA HIS A 413 -2.18 -4.19 26.94
C HIS A 413 -1.17 -5.06 26.15
N LYS A 414 0.00 -4.49 25.83
CA LYS A 414 1.06 -5.16 25.02
C LYS A 414 0.58 -5.71 23.67
N ALA A 415 -0.56 -5.25 23.17
CA ALA A 415 -1.01 -5.59 21.83
C ALA A 415 -0.16 -4.85 20.79
N ARG A 416 0.05 -5.47 19.62
CA ARG A 416 0.84 -4.92 18.52
C ARG A 416 -0.01 -4.76 17.27
N VAL A 417 0.03 -3.58 16.68
CA VAL A 417 -0.68 -3.24 15.44
C VAL A 417 0.35 -3.01 14.36
N GLY A 418 0.44 -3.94 13.40
CA GLY A 418 1.50 -4.03 12.40
C GLY A 418 1.51 -2.86 11.41
N SER A 419 2.68 -2.54 10.84
CA SER A 419 2.82 -1.43 9.88
C SER A 419 1.77 -1.50 8.76
N ARG A 420 1.17 -0.36 8.41
CA ARG A 420 0.13 -0.22 7.37
C ARG A 420 -1.14 -1.08 7.56
N SER A 421 -1.32 -1.72 8.71
CA SER A 421 -2.58 -2.36 9.07
C SER A 421 -3.66 -1.34 9.40
N MET A 422 -4.92 -1.78 9.43
CA MET A 422 -6.07 -0.93 9.68
C MET A 422 -6.94 -1.42 10.83
N LEU A 423 -7.23 -0.52 11.78
CA LEU A 423 -8.25 -0.73 12.82
C LEU A 423 -9.52 0.05 12.45
N CYS A 424 -10.64 -0.65 12.39
CA CYS A 424 -11.95 -0.09 12.05
C CYS A 424 -12.85 -0.03 13.29
N GLY A 425 -13.91 0.80 13.25
CA GLY A 425 -14.93 0.81 14.30
C GLY A 425 -15.46 -0.60 14.59
N GLY A 426 -15.44 -1.00 15.86
CA GLY A 426 -15.78 -2.35 16.33
C GLY A 426 -14.53 -3.17 16.72
N ALA A 427 -13.34 -2.75 16.28
CA ALA A 427 -12.09 -3.44 16.57
C ALA A 427 -11.74 -3.45 18.06
N SER A 428 -11.46 -4.64 18.59
CA SER A 428 -10.85 -4.82 19.91
C SER A 428 -9.70 -5.82 19.80
N LEU A 429 -8.47 -5.30 19.71
CA LEU A 429 -7.28 -6.12 19.73
C LEU A 429 -6.93 -6.45 21.19
N ALA A 430 -7.06 -7.71 21.58
CA ALA A 430 -6.88 -8.14 22.96
C ALA A 430 -5.41 -8.04 23.42
N HIS A 431 -5.20 -8.25 24.72
CA HIS A 431 -3.87 -8.18 25.29
C HIS A 431 -2.95 -9.24 24.68
N HIS A 432 -1.68 -8.85 24.49
CA HIS A 432 -0.67 -9.71 23.87
C HIS A 432 -1.06 -10.26 22.50
N SER A 433 -1.93 -9.59 21.74
CA SER A 433 -2.28 -9.99 20.37
C SER A 433 -1.53 -9.16 19.33
N TRP A 434 -1.35 -9.69 18.13
CA TRP A 434 -0.67 -9.01 17.01
C TRP A 434 -1.54 -9.01 15.76
N LEU A 435 -1.86 -7.82 15.25
CA LEU A 435 -2.38 -7.63 13.90
C LEU A 435 -1.20 -7.49 12.93
N THR A 436 -1.07 -8.39 11.98
CA THR A 436 0.06 -8.39 11.03
C THR A 436 0.00 -7.19 10.06
N PRO A 437 1.13 -6.84 9.43
CA PRO A 437 1.17 -5.74 8.46
C PRO A 437 0.12 -5.86 7.36
N LEU A 438 -0.38 -4.71 6.87
CA LEU A 438 -1.43 -4.59 5.85
C LEU A 438 -2.79 -5.28 6.13
N SER A 439 -2.97 -5.90 7.30
CA SER A 439 -4.22 -6.59 7.66
C SER A 439 -5.25 -5.62 8.24
N SER A 440 -6.52 -5.99 8.27
CA SER A 440 -7.58 -5.17 8.86
C SER A 440 -8.26 -5.86 10.04
N LEU A 441 -8.75 -5.09 11.00
CA LEU A 441 -9.53 -5.59 12.12
C LEU A 441 -10.75 -4.68 12.34
N ASP A 442 -11.92 -5.30 12.46
CA ASP A 442 -13.21 -4.67 12.76
C ASP A 442 -13.99 -5.44 13.84
N THR A 443 -13.41 -6.51 14.39
CA THR A 443 -14.02 -7.39 15.39
C THR A 443 -13.18 -7.46 16.67
N LYS A 444 -13.72 -8.16 17.67
CA LYS A 444 -13.01 -8.47 18.91
C LYS A 444 -12.16 -9.72 18.71
N THR A 445 -10.95 -9.68 19.24
CA THR A 445 -10.00 -10.79 19.16
C THR A 445 -9.83 -11.45 20.52
N GLU A 446 -9.41 -12.71 20.51
CA GLU A 446 -8.96 -13.39 21.71
C GLU A 446 -7.55 -12.91 22.12
N PRO A 447 -7.20 -13.03 23.41
CA PRO A 447 -5.83 -12.78 23.86
C PRO A 447 -4.79 -13.69 23.20
N ASN A 448 -3.55 -13.21 23.07
CA ASN A 448 -2.45 -13.95 22.46
C ASN A 448 -2.73 -14.41 21.02
N ALA A 449 -3.59 -13.71 20.29
CA ALA A 449 -3.93 -14.06 18.91
C ALA A 449 -3.01 -13.34 17.92
N GLN A 450 -2.54 -14.05 16.91
CA GLN A 450 -1.99 -13.46 15.69
C GLN A 450 -3.13 -13.38 14.67
N VAL A 451 -3.41 -12.17 14.18
CA VAL A 451 -4.49 -11.87 13.24
C VAL A 451 -3.90 -11.40 11.92
N SER A 452 -4.36 -11.98 10.82
CA SER A 452 -3.85 -11.68 9.47
C SER A 452 -4.97 -11.71 8.43
N GLY A 453 -4.79 -10.94 7.36
CA GLY A 453 -5.71 -10.88 6.23
C GLY A 453 -6.59 -9.64 6.19
N VAL A 454 -7.33 -9.52 5.09
CA VAL A 454 -8.40 -8.54 4.92
C VAL A 454 -9.66 -9.32 4.50
N PRO A 455 -10.73 -9.33 5.32
CA PRO A 455 -10.72 -8.97 6.75
C PRO A 455 -9.78 -9.85 7.57
N GLY A 456 -9.31 -9.36 8.71
CA GLY A 456 -8.38 -10.08 9.57
C GLY A 456 -9.05 -11.23 10.30
N THR A 457 -8.43 -12.40 10.23
CA THR A 457 -8.86 -13.62 10.94
C THR A 457 -7.71 -14.16 11.79
N LYS A 458 -8.03 -14.96 12.82
CA LYS A 458 -7.01 -15.58 13.67
C LYS A 458 -6.18 -16.56 12.83
N ALA A 459 -4.94 -16.19 12.55
CA ALA A 459 -3.96 -17.02 11.84
C ALA A 459 -3.24 -18.01 12.78
N GLY A 460 -3.17 -17.68 14.07
CA GLY A 460 -2.52 -18.52 15.07
C GLY A 460 -2.41 -17.84 16.43
N ASN A 461 -1.57 -18.40 17.31
CA ASN A 461 -1.23 -17.78 18.57
C ASN A 461 0.04 -16.91 18.41
N TYR A 462 -0.03 -15.67 18.85
CA TYR A 462 1.10 -14.76 18.82
C TYR A 462 2.07 -15.07 19.94
N GLN A 463 3.32 -15.35 19.57
CA GLN A 463 4.44 -15.41 20.48
C GLN A 463 5.34 -14.19 20.23
N PRO A 464 5.41 -13.23 21.15
CA PRO A 464 6.26 -12.06 20.95
C PRO A 464 7.73 -12.49 20.89
N PRO A 465 8.54 -11.85 20.04
CA PRO A 465 9.96 -12.14 19.99
C PRO A 465 10.62 -11.80 21.33
N LYS A 466 11.67 -12.55 21.69
CA LYS A 466 12.45 -12.30 22.90
C LYS A 466 13.17 -10.96 22.77
N THR A 467 12.79 -10.00 23.61
CA THR A 467 13.43 -8.69 23.71
C THR A 467 14.49 -8.67 24.81
N PRO A 468 15.50 -7.78 24.73
CA PRO A 468 16.41 -7.54 25.86
C PRO A 468 15.65 -7.05 27.10
N ASP A 469 16.25 -7.26 28.28
CA ASP A 469 15.67 -6.80 29.54
C ASP A 469 15.67 -5.27 29.64
N LEU A 470 14.56 -4.71 30.15
CA LEU A 470 14.40 -3.27 30.35
C LEU A 470 14.29 -2.95 31.83
N ALA A 471 15.24 -2.17 32.35
CA ALA A 471 15.13 -1.63 33.70
C ALA A 471 13.94 -0.65 33.78
N PRO A 472 13.12 -0.71 34.86
CA PRO A 472 12.03 0.22 35.06
C PRO A 472 12.56 1.65 35.17
N SER A 473 11.91 2.59 34.49
CA SER A 473 12.20 4.03 34.55
C SER A 473 11.07 4.79 35.25
N SER A 474 11.44 5.90 35.89
CA SER A 474 10.47 6.84 36.46
C SER A 474 9.97 7.81 35.37
N ALA A 475 8.77 8.39 35.58
CA ALA A 475 8.21 9.39 34.67
C ALA A 475 9.12 10.61 34.49
N PHE A 476 9.85 11.02 35.54
CA PHE A 476 10.82 12.10 35.45
C PHE A 476 12.00 11.73 34.56
N THR A 477 12.54 10.52 34.73
CA THR A 477 13.63 10.01 33.89
C THR A 477 13.22 9.93 32.42
N ASP A 478 12.00 9.45 32.14
CA ASP A 478 11.47 9.38 30.77
C ASP A 478 11.32 10.77 30.14
N ALA A 479 10.85 11.76 30.90
CA ALA A 479 10.74 13.15 30.44
C ALA A 479 12.12 13.77 30.15
N VAL A 480 13.14 13.51 30.97
CA VAL A 480 14.51 13.97 30.73
C VAL A 480 15.11 13.32 29.48
N ILE A 481 14.86 12.02 29.28
CA ILE A 481 15.31 11.30 28.08
C ILE A 481 14.62 11.86 26.83
N ASP A 482 13.31 12.10 26.89
CA ASP A 482 12.55 12.66 25.79
C ASP A 482 13.03 14.08 25.45
N LEU A 483 13.25 14.93 26.46
CA LEU A 483 13.82 16.26 26.27
C LEU A 483 15.18 16.20 25.57
N ARG A 484 16.10 15.32 26.04
CA ARG A 484 17.39 15.10 25.38
C ARG A 484 17.20 14.69 23.91
N ASN A 485 16.26 13.80 23.61
CA ASN A 485 16.01 13.31 22.26
C ASN A 485 15.44 14.41 21.35
N VAL A 486 14.52 15.21 21.85
CA VAL A 486 13.95 16.37 21.13
C VAL A 486 15.04 17.41 20.88
N THR A 487 15.84 17.75 21.88
CA THR A 487 16.96 18.70 21.72
C THR A 487 17.99 18.19 20.73
N THR A 488 18.33 16.89 20.77
CA THR A 488 19.25 16.27 19.81
C THR A 488 18.71 16.41 18.39
N GLN A 489 17.44 16.09 18.16
CA GLN A 489 16.81 16.24 16.85
C GLN A 489 16.76 17.71 16.40
N PHE A 490 16.45 18.64 17.32
CA PHE A 490 16.45 20.08 17.03
C PHE A 490 17.82 20.55 16.55
N VAL A 491 18.89 20.19 17.26
CA VAL A 491 20.27 20.54 16.88
C VAL A 491 20.64 19.91 15.54
N LEU A 492 20.26 18.64 15.30
CA LEU A 492 20.50 17.98 14.02
C LEU A 492 19.75 18.64 12.86
N GLU A 493 18.47 18.97 13.02
CA GLU A 493 17.70 19.71 12.01
C GLU A 493 18.31 21.08 11.72
N LEU A 494 18.68 21.80 12.77
CA LEU A 494 19.29 23.11 12.63
C LEU A 494 20.62 23.03 11.88
N GLY A 495 21.49 22.09 12.27
CA GLY A 495 22.83 21.94 11.70
C GLY A 495 22.88 21.28 10.33
N LEU A 496 21.97 20.34 10.02
CA LEU A 496 22.01 19.55 8.78
C LEU A 496 21.05 20.05 7.70
N VAL A 497 19.99 20.78 8.07
CA VAL A 497 18.94 21.20 7.12
C VAL A 497 18.81 22.72 7.10
N ILE A 498 18.52 23.33 8.24
CA ILE A 498 18.13 24.75 8.28
C ILE A 498 19.32 25.67 7.97
N MET A 499 20.45 25.51 8.68
CA MET A 499 21.63 26.36 8.49
C MET A 499 22.31 26.13 7.14
N PRO A 500 22.53 24.89 6.67
CA PRO A 500 23.04 24.68 5.32
C PRO A 500 22.10 25.23 4.25
N GLY A 501 20.78 25.02 4.40
CA GLY A 501 19.79 25.58 3.48
C GLY A 501 19.85 27.11 3.41
N ALA A 502 19.95 27.78 4.56
CA ALA A 502 20.12 29.23 4.64
C ALA A 502 21.43 29.71 3.99
N PHE A 503 22.53 29.01 4.25
CA PHE A 503 23.83 29.33 3.66
C PHE A 503 23.83 29.12 2.14
N ILE A 504 23.19 28.06 1.64
CA ILE A 504 23.06 27.86 0.19
C ILE A 504 22.17 28.93 -0.42
N ALA A 505 21.08 29.33 0.24
CA ALA A 505 20.26 30.45 -0.21
C ALA A 505 21.09 31.75 -0.31
N LEU A 506 21.93 32.04 0.69
CA LEU A 506 22.87 33.18 0.67
C LEU A 506 23.87 33.09 -0.48
N LEU A 507 24.55 31.95 -0.64
CA LEU A 507 25.53 31.72 -1.71
C LEU A 507 24.89 31.83 -3.08
N THR A 508 23.69 31.27 -3.23
CA THR A 508 22.88 31.36 -4.45
C THR A 508 22.61 32.82 -4.81
N THR A 509 22.14 33.61 -3.84
CA THR A 509 21.89 35.04 -4.00
C THR A 509 23.17 35.80 -4.38
N TRP A 510 24.32 35.43 -3.80
CA TRP A 510 25.62 36.05 -4.08
C TRP A 510 26.19 35.67 -5.46
N PHE A 511 26.23 34.37 -5.81
CA PHE A 511 26.77 33.86 -7.08
C PHE A 511 25.93 34.24 -8.30
N LEU A 512 24.60 34.32 -8.14
CA LEU A 512 23.70 34.65 -9.24
C LEU A 512 23.57 36.16 -9.47
N GLY A 513 24.25 36.99 -8.68
CA GLY A 513 24.44 38.42 -8.97
C GLY A 513 23.13 39.19 -9.07
N PHE A 514 22.40 39.33 -7.96
CA PHE A 514 21.19 40.15 -7.89
C PHE A 514 21.44 41.68 -7.92
N GLU A 515 22.39 42.16 -8.74
CA GLU A 515 22.42 43.58 -9.15
C GLU A 515 21.09 44.00 -9.83
N ALA A 516 20.31 43.04 -10.32
CA ALA A 516 18.94 43.24 -10.81
C ALA A 516 17.91 43.51 -9.69
N LEU A 517 18.09 42.95 -8.47
CA LEU A 517 17.19 43.20 -7.34
C LEU A 517 17.54 44.53 -6.63
N SER A 518 18.80 44.96 -6.68
CA SER A 518 19.15 46.35 -6.35
C SER A 518 18.55 47.35 -7.35
N LYS A 519 18.39 47.00 -8.64
CA LYS A 519 17.63 47.82 -9.60
C LYS A 519 16.13 47.90 -9.27
N VAL A 520 15.52 46.84 -8.75
CA VAL A 520 14.12 46.84 -8.25
C VAL A 520 13.95 47.88 -7.13
N ASN A 521 14.97 48.07 -6.29
CA ASN A 521 14.93 48.99 -5.14
C ASN A 521 15.38 50.43 -5.49
N LEU A 522 16.17 50.62 -6.56
CA LEU A 522 16.76 51.91 -6.94
C LEU A 522 16.03 52.63 -8.09
N ASP A 523 15.38 51.93 -9.01
CA ASP A 523 14.62 52.54 -10.12
C ASP A 523 13.47 51.61 -10.57
N ALA A 524 12.33 51.71 -9.86
CA ALA A 524 11.12 50.91 -10.07
C ALA A 524 10.49 51.01 -11.48
N ASN A 525 10.95 51.93 -12.33
CA ASN A 525 10.41 52.17 -13.67
C ASN A 525 11.08 51.36 -14.80
N MET A 526 12.07 50.49 -14.53
CA MET A 526 12.86 49.81 -15.59
C MET A 526 12.99 48.27 -15.50
N LEU A 527 12.10 47.55 -14.80
CA LEU A 527 12.11 46.08 -14.90
C LEU A 527 11.74 45.61 -16.31
N THR A 528 12.71 45.07 -17.06
CA THR A 528 12.44 44.48 -18.37
C THR A 528 12.05 43.00 -18.24
N GLY A 529 11.34 42.46 -19.24
CA GLY A 529 11.02 41.02 -19.26
C GLY A 529 12.25 40.11 -19.29
N ARG A 530 13.39 40.61 -19.77
CA ARG A 530 14.69 39.92 -19.72
C ARG A 530 15.18 39.80 -18.28
N ASP A 531 15.10 40.87 -17.49
CA ASP A 531 15.54 40.86 -16.09
C ASP A 531 14.72 39.87 -15.27
N LEU A 532 13.39 39.85 -15.48
CA LEU A 532 12.49 38.90 -14.80
C LEU A 532 12.79 37.44 -15.16
N LEU A 533 13.15 37.15 -16.42
CA LEU A 533 13.52 35.82 -16.87
C LEU A 533 14.87 35.37 -16.28
N VAL A 534 15.87 36.27 -16.22
CA VAL A 534 17.16 36.00 -15.60
C VAL A 534 16.98 35.74 -14.09
N MET A 535 16.24 36.60 -13.39
CA MET A 535 15.95 36.44 -11.95
C MET A 535 15.21 35.13 -11.65
N SER A 536 14.20 34.80 -12.45
CA SER A 536 13.43 33.56 -12.28
C SER A 536 14.29 32.32 -12.57
N GLY A 537 15.08 32.34 -13.65
CA GLY A 537 15.97 31.24 -14.01
C GLY A 537 17.07 31.02 -12.95
N ALA A 538 17.69 32.10 -12.50
CA ALA A 538 18.65 32.12 -11.41
C ALA A 538 18.03 31.52 -10.13
N GLY A 539 16.88 32.02 -9.70
CA GLY A 539 16.20 31.54 -8.50
C GLY A 539 15.84 30.05 -8.56
N VAL A 540 15.35 29.56 -9.70
CA VAL A 540 15.06 28.12 -9.90
C VAL A 540 16.32 27.27 -9.78
N ILE A 541 17.41 27.66 -10.46
CA ILE A 541 18.70 26.95 -10.38
C ILE A 541 19.21 26.96 -8.94
N GLY A 542 19.06 28.08 -8.26
CA GLY A 542 19.39 28.26 -6.86
C GLY A 542 18.66 27.32 -5.92
N ILE A 543 17.33 27.23 -6.06
CA ILE A 543 16.50 26.29 -5.29
C ILE A 543 16.91 24.86 -5.58
N TRP A 544 17.11 24.50 -6.85
CA TRP A 544 17.52 23.16 -7.24
C TRP A 544 18.89 22.79 -6.65
N LEU A 545 19.90 23.66 -6.77
CA LEU A 545 21.22 23.48 -6.16
C LEU A 545 21.13 23.42 -4.62
N GLY A 546 20.25 24.22 -4.02
CA GLY A 546 19.95 24.18 -2.59
C GLY A 546 19.42 22.84 -2.12
N VAL A 547 18.41 22.31 -2.80
CA VAL A 547 17.83 21.01 -2.49
C VAL A 547 18.84 19.89 -2.74
N LEU A 548 19.60 19.95 -3.85
CA LEU A 548 20.66 18.98 -4.15
C LEU A 548 21.75 18.96 -3.09
N THR A 549 22.31 20.12 -2.76
CA THR A 549 23.40 20.23 -1.78
C THR A 549 22.94 19.80 -0.39
N SER A 550 21.73 20.21 0.03
CA SER A 550 21.13 19.75 1.29
C SER A 550 20.92 18.23 1.29
N SER A 551 20.48 17.66 0.17
CA SER A 551 20.30 16.22 0.05
C SER A 551 21.64 15.46 0.05
N LEU A 552 22.69 16.02 -0.55
CA LEU A 552 24.05 15.46 -0.49
C LEU A 552 24.59 15.47 0.94
N ILE A 553 24.39 16.56 1.69
CA ILE A 553 24.75 16.65 3.12
C ILE A 553 24.00 15.59 3.91
N LEU A 554 22.68 15.48 3.73
CA LEU A 554 21.86 14.48 4.40
C LEU A 554 22.28 13.06 4.05
N CYS A 555 22.50 12.73 2.78
CA CYS A 555 22.93 11.41 2.36
C CYS A 555 24.33 11.08 2.90
N THR A 556 25.24 12.04 2.92
CA THR A 556 26.57 11.86 3.53
C THR A 556 26.46 11.61 5.03
N PHE A 557 25.61 12.38 5.74
CA PHE A 557 25.31 12.14 7.14
C PHE A 557 24.74 10.73 7.36
N LEU A 558 23.77 10.30 6.55
CA LEU A 558 23.20 8.95 6.62
C LEU A 558 24.28 7.89 6.43
N ARG A 559 25.19 8.07 5.47
CA ARG A 559 26.30 7.14 5.19
C ARG A 559 27.29 7.02 6.34
N LEU A 560 27.59 8.13 6.99
CA LEU A 560 28.61 8.21 8.06
C LEU A 560 28.08 7.84 9.45
N THR A 561 26.76 7.65 9.60
CA THR A 561 26.13 7.34 10.89
C THR A 561 25.35 6.01 10.89
N PRO A 562 25.88 4.91 10.33
CA PRO A 562 25.13 3.66 10.16
C PRO A 562 24.60 3.11 11.49
N THR A 563 23.42 2.52 11.45
CA THR A 563 22.76 1.83 12.56
C THR A 563 23.07 0.35 12.41
N PRO A 564 23.67 -0.31 13.41
CA PRO A 564 23.94 -1.74 13.33
C PRO A 564 22.63 -2.56 13.30
N PRO A 565 22.64 -3.75 12.70
CA PRO A 565 21.50 -4.66 12.78
C PRO A 565 21.32 -5.18 14.22
N GLY A 566 20.09 -5.54 14.59
CA GLY A 566 19.74 -6.09 15.90
C GLY A 566 18.89 -5.16 16.77
N TRP A 567 18.82 -5.50 18.05
CA TRP A 567 17.99 -4.80 19.03
C TRP A 567 18.63 -3.50 19.51
N THR A 568 17.90 -2.40 19.39
CA THR A 568 18.30 -1.09 19.91
C THR A 568 17.20 -0.51 20.80
N ARG A 569 17.54 0.01 21.98
CA ARG A 569 16.55 0.68 22.83
C ARG A 569 16.06 1.96 22.16
N THR A 570 14.74 2.12 22.01
CA THR A 570 14.09 3.27 21.35
C THR A 570 14.52 4.59 21.99
N ALA A 571 14.58 4.63 23.32
CA ALA A 571 14.92 5.81 24.10
C ALA A 571 16.43 6.10 24.19
N SER A 572 17.30 5.26 23.60
CA SER A 572 18.75 5.51 23.56
C SER A 572 19.10 6.58 22.52
N PHE A 573 20.33 7.11 22.60
CA PHE A 573 20.85 8.00 21.56
C PHE A 573 20.86 7.32 20.19
N GLN A 574 21.32 6.06 20.11
CA GLN A 574 21.32 5.26 18.89
C GLN A 574 19.91 5.03 18.33
N GLY A 575 18.92 4.73 19.19
CA GLY A 575 17.53 4.55 18.77
C GLY A 575 16.89 5.84 18.24
N THR A 576 17.19 6.97 18.90
CA THR A 576 16.76 8.31 18.45
C THR A 576 17.38 8.66 17.09
N LEU A 577 18.69 8.41 16.96
CA LEU A 577 19.43 8.62 15.72
C LEU A 577 18.89 7.71 14.60
N ALA A 578 18.58 6.43 14.86
CA ALA A 578 18.01 5.52 13.88
C ALA A 578 16.66 6.04 13.34
N ARG A 579 15.74 6.48 14.20
CA ARG A 579 14.46 7.08 13.77
C ARG A 579 14.65 8.39 13.00
N TYR A 580 15.58 9.23 13.44
CA TYR A 580 15.93 10.46 12.72
C TYR A 580 16.46 10.14 11.31
N ARG A 581 17.40 9.19 11.20
CA ARG A 581 17.97 8.72 9.93
C ARG A 581 16.92 8.13 8.99
N GLN A 582 16.06 7.24 9.50
CA GLN A 582 14.90 6.69 8.77
C GLN A 582 14.02 7.81 8.19
N THR A 583 13.86 8.91 8.93
CA THR A 583 13.02 10.04 8.50
C THR A 583 13.68 10.91 7.46
N LYS A 584 14.98 11.17 7.62
CA LYS A 584 15.75 11.88 6.61
C LYS A 584 15.82 11.06 5.33
N MET A 585 15.90 9.73 5.43
CA MET A 585 15.81 8.86 4.27
C MET A 585 14.44 8.95 3.59
N ASN A 586 13.33 8.88 4.34
CA ASN A 586 11.99 9.10 3.78
C ASN A 586 11.86 10.50 3.12
N GLN A 587 12.40 11.55 3.76
CA GLN A 587 12.40 12.91 3.22
C GLN A 587 13.16 13.00 1.89
N VAL A 588 14.37 12.42 1.80
CA VAL A 588 15.15 12.39 0.56
C VAL A 588 14.41 11.63 -0.53
N GLN A 589 13.82 10.48 -0.21
CA GLN A 589 13.04 9.70 -1.18
C GLN A 589 11.82 10.47 -1.70
N GLN A 590 11.08 11.16 -0.84
CA GLN A 590 9.92 11.98 -1.25
C GLN A 590 10.32 13.19 -2.08
N MET A 591 11.46 13.82 -1.78
CA MET A 591 11.96 14.94 -2.58
C MET A 591 12.43 14.51 -3.96
N TRP A 592 13.06 13.32 -4.06
CA TRP A 592 13.75 12.82 -5.25
C TRP A 592 13.11 11.58 -5.88
N GLY A 593 11.83 11.27 -5.61
CA GLY A 593 11.13 10.02 -5.94
C GLY A 593 11.59 9.28 -7.19
N TRP A 594 10.94 9.55 -8.33
CA TRP A 594 11.25 8.97 -9.65
C TRP A 594 12.41 9.67 -10.40
N SER A 595 13.11 10.57 -9.73
CA SER A 595 14.21 11.34 -10.32
C SER A 595 15.42 10.44 -10.59
N LEU A 596 16.23 10.83 -11.58
CA LEU A 596 17.46 10.10 -11.86
C LEU A 596 18.48 10.29 -10.73
N THR A 597 18.62 11.53 -10.24
CA THR A 597 19.54 11.90 -9.17
C THR A 597 19.23 11.17 -7.87
N GLY A 598 17.95 10.93 -7.58
CA GLY A 598 17.50 10.20 -6.40
C GLY A 598 18.15 8.83 -6.25
N GLN A 599 18.37 8.08 -7.34
CA GLN A 599 19.01 6.77 -7.27
C GLN A 599 20.47 6.86 -6.78
N TYR A 600 21.20 7.87 -7.25
CA TYR A 600 22.58 8.14 -6.81
C TYR A 600 22.62 8.64 -5.37
N LEU A 601 21.64 9.45 -4.95
CA LEU A 601 21.51 9.89 -3.56
C LEU A 601 21.24 8.71 -2.62
N ARG A 602 20.40 7.74 -3.01
CA ARG A 602 20.18 6.50 -2.24
C ARG A 602 21.47 5.68 -2.11
N ALA A 603 22.24 5.55 -3.19
CA ALA A 603 23.53 4.87 -3.16
C ALA A 603 24.53 5.58 -2.23
N LEU A 604 24.60 6.91 -2.32
CA LEU A 604 25.40 7.75 -1.43
C LEU A 604 24.98 7.55 0.03
N ALA A 605 23.67 7.56 0.32
CA ALA A 605 23.11 7.38 1.66
C ALA A 605 23.45 6.02 2.29
N GLY A 606 23.75 5.01 1.47
CA GLY A 606 24.26 3.71 1.91
C GLY A 606 23.55 2.50 1.33
N VAL A 607 22.56 2.68 0.46
CA VAL A 607 21.91 1.56 -0.25
C VAL A 607 22.94 0.83 -1.10
N LYS A 608 22.96 -0.50 -0.98
CA LYS A 608 23.90 -1.36 -1.71
C LYS A 608 23.24 -1.81 -3.00
N PHE A 609 23.70 -1.24 -4.12
CA PHE A 609 23.30 -1.69 -5.44
C PHE A 609 24.37 -2.59 -6.05
N SER A 610 23.97 -3.70 -6.69
CA SER A 610 24.93 -4.44 -7.54
C SER A 610 25.32 -3.65 -8.78
N ARG A 611 24.40 -2.82 -9.30
CA ARG A 611 24.68 -1.80 -10.32
C ARG A 611 23.81 -0.55 -10.12
N VAL A 612 24.43 0.55 -9.68
CA VAL A 612 23.74 1.85 -9.50
C VAL A 612 23.17 2.32 -10.85
N GLY A 613 21.94 2.80 -10.87
CA GLY A 613 21.27 3.24 -12.10
C GLY A 613 20.56 2.14 -12.90
N ALA A 614 20.70 0.86 -12.50
CA ALA A 614 20.11 -0.28 -13.22
C ALA A 614 18.76 -0.75 -12.67
N SER A 615 18.22 -0.05 -11.68
CA SER A 615 16.96 -0.38 -10.99
C SER A 615 16.15 0.89 -10.79
N GLU A 616 14.83 0.77 -10.85
CA GLU A 616 13.93 1.90 -10.64
C GLU A 616 13.36 1.80 -9.22
N CYS A 617 13.55 2.83 -8.42
CA CYS A 617 13.03 2.87 -7.06
C CYS A 617 12.48 4.25 -6.77
N ASP A 618 11.16 4.33 -6.59
CA ASP A 618 10.49 5.57 -6.24
C ASP A 618 10.55 5.84 -4.74
N GLU A 619 9.69 5.21 -3.94
CA GLU A 619 9.65 5.43 -2.50
C GLU A 619 9.51 4.10 -1.76
N LEU A 620 10.56 3.74 -1.00
CA LEU A 620 10.52 2.64 -0.04
C LEU A 620 10.57 3.22 1.37
N VAL A 621 9.40 3.37 2.00
CA VAL A 621 9.24 3.98 3.30
C VAL A 621 9.74 3.05 4.41
N ASN A 622 10.20 3.65 5.52
CA ASN A 622 10.71 2.95 6.72
C ASN A 622 12.04 2.20 6.48
N LEU A 623 12.85 2.77 5.59
CA LEU A 623 14.17 2.26 5.22
C LEU A 623 15.30 2.91 6.04
N LEU A 624 16.25 2.09 6.50
CA LEU A 624 17.62 2.51 6.83
C LEU A 624 18.54 2.08 5.67
N PRO A 625 19.20 3.02 4.97
CA PRO A 625 19.78 2.77 3.66
C PRO A 625 20.82 1.64 3.63
N GLU A 626 21.66 1.52 4.67
CA GLU A 626 22.70 0.49 4.77
C GLU A 626 22.19 -0.96 4.86
N HIS A 627 20.88 -1.13 5.13
CA HIS A 627 20.19 -2.40 5.31
C HIS A 627 19.41 -2.85 4.07
N LEU A 628 19.47 -2.08 2.98
CA LEU A 628 18.90 -2.48 1.69
C LEU A 628 20.00 -2.89 0.72
N HIS A 629 19.91 -4.13 0.25
CA HIS A 629 20.63 -4.61 -0.92
C HIS A 629 19.64 -4.74 -2.09
N ALA A 630 19.91 -4.10 -3.21
CA ALA A 630 19.06 -4.17 -4.40
C ALA A 630 19.90 -4.52 -5.63
N ASP A 631 19.53 -5.61 -6.30
CA ASP A 631 20.16 -6.00 -7.54
C ASP A 631 19.74 -5.12 -8.72
N ALA A 632 20.40 -5.32 -9.88
CA ALA A 632 19.95 -4.76 -11.14
C ALA A 632 18.57 -5.33 -11.54
N ASN A 633 17.79 -4.56 -12.29
CA ASN A 633 16.44 -4.94 -12.72
C ASN A 633 15.45 -5.16 -11.56
N VAL A 634 15.57 -4.35 -10.50
CA VAL A 634 14.56 -4.22 -9.45
C VAL A 634 13.66 -3.02 -9.77
N PHE A 635 12.37 -3.14 -9.47
CA PHE A 635 11.40 -2.05 -9.60
C PHE A 635 10.60 -1.88 -8.30
N ILE A 636 10.62 -0.68 -7.71
CA ILE A 636 9.83 -0.31 -6.53
C ILE A 636 8.93 0.87 -6.89
N ALA A 637 7.62 0.65 -6.86
CA ALA A 637 6.61 1.66 -7.12
C ALA A 637 6.40 2.61 -5.92
N GLN A 638 5.56 3.62 -6.12
CA GLN A 638 5.25 4.62 -5.11
C GLN A 638 4.56 4.02 -3.88
N GLY A 639 4.95 4.50 -2.69
CA GLY A 639 4.29 4.18 -1.43
C GLY A 639 4.56 2.76 -0.92
N CYS A 640 5.58 2.06 -1.42
CA CYS A 640 6.00 0.78 -0.86
C CYS A 640 6.56 0.99 0.55
N PHE A 641 6.31 0.04 1.45
CA PHE A 641 6.84 0.04 2.80
C PHE A 641 7.78 -1.15 3.01
N CYS A 642 8.80 -0.96 3.83
CA CYS A 642 9.58 -2.05 4.38
C CYS A 642 9.60 -2.01 5.92
N ASN A 643 9.86 -3.14 6.56
CA ASN A 643 10.02 -3.22 8.02
C ASN A 643 11.49 -3.34 8.44
N VAL A 644 12.40 -2.64 7.75
CA VAL A 644 13.83 -2.64 8.09
C VAL A 644 14.07 -2.12 9.50
N LEU A 645 13.35 -1.07 9.91
CA LEU A 645 13.31 -0.59 11.28
C LEU A 645 11.94 -0.95 11.88
N ASP A 646 11.89 -2.08 12.58
CA ASP A 646 10.68 -2.62 13.15
C ASP A 646 10.49 -2.18 14.61
N GLU A 647 9.27 -1.82 15.00
CA GLU A 647 8.98 -1.26 16.32
C GLU A 647 8.38 -2.31 17.27
N HIS A 648 9.05 -2.57 18.39
CA HIS A 648 8.63 -3.52 19.44
C HIS A 648 8.54 -2.81 20.79
N GLY A 649 7.85 -1.67 20.81
CA GLY A 649 7.66 -0.85 22.01
C GLY A 649 8.95 -0.14 22.46
N ALA A 650 9.50 -0.55 23.59
CA ALA A 650 10.72 0.04 24.14
C ALA A 650 11.99 -0.23 23.30
N PHE A 651 11.89 -1.14 22.32
CA PHE A 651 12.97 -1.53 21.44
C PHE A 651 12.60 -1.36 19.96
N LEU A 652 13.64 -1.12 19.16
CA LEU A 652 13.64 -1.18 17.71
C LEU A 652 14.43 -2.42 17.30
N LEU A 653 13.93 -3.17 16.33
CA LEU A 653 14.63 -4.28 15.70
C LEU A 653 15.04 -3.86 14.30
N THR A 654 16.35 -3.82 14.04
CA THR A 654 16.87 -3.49 12.71
C THR A 654 17.30 -4.75 11.98
N GLN A 655 16.71 -5.00 10.81
CA GLN A 655 16.99 -6.18 9.99
C GLN A 655 17.14 -5.83 8.51
N PRO A 656 18.09 -6.45 7.78
CA PRO A 656 18.32 -6.18 6.38
C PRO A 656 17.25 -6.83 5.48
N VAL A 657 17.07 -6.21 4.31
CA VAL A 657 16.26 -6.72 3.20
C VAL A 657 17.12 -6.84 1.95
N GLN A 658 17.03 -7.98 1.27
CA GLN A 658 17.76 -8.25 0.03
C GLN A 658 16.75 -8.39 -1.10
N MET A 659 16.86 -7.54 -2.13
CA MET A 659 16.00 -7.53 -3.31
C MET A 659 16.79 -8.06 -4.52
N PRO A 660 16.61 -9.33 -4.90
CA PRO A 660 17.27 -9.94 -6.05
C PRO A 660 16.73 -9.43 -7.38
N ALA A 661 17.44 -9.74 -8.46
CA ALA A 661 17.06 -9.36 -9.82
C ALA A 661 15.65 -9.88 -10.20
N GLY A 662 14.89 -9.04 -10.91
CA GLY A 662 13.53 -9.36 -11.32
C GLY A 662 12.46 -9.17 -10.24
N PHE A 663 12.84 -8.69 -9.05
CA PHE A 663 11.87 -8.30 -8.02
C PHE A 663 11.13 -7.01 -8.42
N PHE A 664 9.80 -7.05 -8.35
CA PHE A 664 8.91 -5.93 -8.62
C PHE A 664 7.97 -5.74 -7.44
N ALA A 665 7.99 -4.59 -6.77
CA ALA A 665 7.01 -4.21 -5.76
C ALA A 665 6.06 -3.13 -6.32
N SER A 666 4.78 -3.46 -6.40
CA SER A 666 3.73 -2.53 -6.83
C SER A 666 3.30 -1.59 -5.71
N ASN A 667 2.47 -0.60 -6.04
CA ASN A 667 2.09 0.47 -5.11
C ASN A 667 1.53 -0.08 -3.78
N ASN A 668 1.95 0.53 -2.67
CA ASN A 668 1.56 0.15 -1.30
C ASN A 668 1.91 -1.30 -0.90
N ALA A 669 2.78 -1.98 -1.63
CA ALA A 669 3.28 -3.28 -1.19
C ALA A 669 4.09 -3.15 0.11
N MET A 670 4.07 -4.21 0.92
CA MET A 670 4.75 -4.26 2.21
C MET A 670 5.79 -5.38 2.19
N VAL A 671 7.07 -5.02 2.32
CA VAL A 671 8.19 -5.98 2.29
C VAL A 671 8.80 -6.13 3.68
N GLU A 672 8.63 -7.29 4.29
CA GLU A 672 9.28 -7.60 5.56
C GLU A 672 10.76 -7.99 5.37
N PRO A 673 11.61 -7.87 6.40
CA PRO A 673 13.02 -8.21 6.30
C PRO A 673 13.28 -9.70 6.01
N GLY A 674 14.42 -9.96 5.37
CA GLY A 674 14.85 -11.31 5.01
C GLY A 674 15.26 -11.45 3.53
N PRO A 675 15.69 -12.65 3.13
CA PRO A 675 15.93 -12.97 1.73
C PRO A 675 14.59 -13.15 1.01
N ILE A 676 14.28 -12.25 0.09
CA ILE A 676 13.08 -12.38 -0.75
C ILE A 676 13.42 -13.15 -2.04
N PRO A 677 12.45 -13.84 -2.67
CA PRO A 677 12.71 -14.55 -3.91
C PRO A 677 12.91 -13.58 -5.10
N GLY A 678 13.75 -13.99 -6.05
CA GLY A 678 13.90 -13.41 -7.38
C GLY A 678 12.70 -13.64 -8.27
N ASN A 679 12.62 -12.88 -9.37
CA ASN A 679 11.53 -12.97 -10.35
C ASN A 679 10.11 -12.90 -9.75
N LEU A 680 9.95 -12.23 -8.61
CA LEU A 680 8.68 -12.06 -7.92
C LEU A 680 8.08 -10.68 -8.23
N LEU A 681 6.86 -10.69 -8.75
CA LEU A 681 5.98 -9.52 -8.78
C LEU A 681 5.07 -9.53 -7.56
N LEU A 682 5.30 -8.60 -6.64
CA LEU A 682 4.45 -8.32 -5.50
C LEU A 682 3.41 -7.26 -5.88
N GLY A 683 2.15 -7.67 -5.91
CA GLY A 683 1.01 -6.87 -6.33
C GLY A 683 0.68 -5.71 -5.40
N VAL A 684 -0.31 -4.90 -5.81
CA VAL A 684 -0.75 -3.71 -5.06
C VAL A 684 -1.24 -4.13 -3.68
N SER A 685 -0.83 -3.40 -2.62
CA SER A 685 -1.26 -3.66 -1.23
C SER A 685 -1.14 -5.11 -0.79
N THR A 686 -0.05 -5.77 -1.21
CA THR A 686 0.23 -7.17 -0.91
C THR A 686 1.39 -7.25 0.08
N PRO A 687 1.22 -7.94 1.23
CA PRO A 687 2.31 -8.16 2.17
C PRO A 687 3.23 -9.29 1.70
N LEU A 688 4.51 -9.17 2.00
CA LEU A 688 5.52 -10.20 1.78
C LEU A 688 6.30 -10.43 3.07
N GLY A 689 6.02 -11.57 3.70
CA GLY A 689 6.68 -12.01 4.93
C GLY A 689 7.58 -13.24 4.72
N PRO A 690 8.60 -13.45 5.57
CA PRO A 690 9.49 -14.60 5.49
C PRO A 690 8.77 -15.95 5.71
N HIS A 691 7.58 -15.94 6.32
CA HIS A 691 6.77 -17.14 6.52
C HIS A 691 6.11 -17.64 5.22
N LEU A 692 6.00 -16.80 4.19
CA LEU A 692 5.38 -17.17 2.91
C LEU A 692 6.35 -17.95 2.00
N TYR A 693 7.65 -17.84 2.25
CA TYR A 693 8.68 -18.41 1.39
C TYR A 693 9.78 -19.08 2.18
N ARG A 694 10.05 -20.33 1.84
CA ARG A 694 11.28 -21.00 2.26
C ARG A 694 12.45 -20.46 1.44
N THR A 695 13.57 -20.16 2.08
CA THR A 695 14.80 -19.76 1.39
C THR A 695 15.17 -20.83 0.37
N GLN A 696 15.15 -20.47 -0.92
CA GLN A 696 15.61 -21.35 -1.99
C GLN A 696 17.14 -21.29 -2.09
N TYR A 697 17.74 -22.33 -2.68
CA TYR A 697 19.17 -22.34 -2.94
C TYR A 697 19.51 -21.36 -4.07
N ASN A 698 20.60 -20.59 -3.90
CA ASN A 698 21.04 -19.58 -4.87
C ASN A 698 21.65 -20.17 -6.16
N ASP A 699 21.65 -21.49 -6.32
CA ASP A 699 22.26 -22.19 -7.46
C ASP A 699 21.35 -22.18 -8.71
N ARG A 700 20.09 -21.76 -8.59
CA ARG A 700 19.14 -21.66 -9.71
C ARG A 700 18.35 -20.35 -9.64
N PRO A 701 17.99 -19.76 -10.81
CA PRO A 701 17.09 -18.63 -10.84
C PRO A 701 15.71 -19.04 -10.35
N ASP A 702 15.13 -18.24 -9.46
CA ASP A 702 13.76 -18.43 -8.98
C ASP A 702 12.77 -18.44 -10.14
N THR A 703 11.75 -19.30 -10.05
CA THR A 703 10.60 -19.29 -10.97
C THR A 703 9.88 -17.95 -10.91
N LYS A 704 9.44 -17.43 -12.06
CA LYS A 704 8.63 -16.21 -12.09
C LYS A 704 7.32 -16.43 -11.34
N ARG A 705 6.98 -15.55 -10.39
CA ARG A 705 5.75 -15.61 -9.61
C ARG A 705 5.10 -14.25 -9.52
N VAL A 706 3.77 -14.25 -9.42
CA VAL A 706 2.97 -13.06 -9.19
C VAL A 706 2.13 -13.31 -7.95
N LEU A 707 2.29 -12.47 -6.93
CA LEU A 707 1.42 -12.47 -5.76
C LEU A 707 0.52 -11.24 -5.78
N ALA A 708 -0.76 -11.38 -5.45
CA ALA A 708 -1.53 -10.23 -4.99
C ALA A 708 -2.61 -10.61 -3.97
N GLY A 709 -2.97 -9.64 -3.13
CA GLY A 709 -4.01 -9.79 -2.12
C GLY A 709 -3.47 -9.86 -0.69
N ASN A 710 -4.38 -9.97 0.27
CA ASN A 710 -4.06 -10.24 1.67
C ASN A 710 -5.15 -11.14 2.28
N PRO A 711 -4.88 -12.43 2.53
CA PRO A 711 -3.58 -13.12 2.39
C PRO A 711 -3.09 -13.14 0.93
N PRO A 712 -1.76 -13.18 0.68
CA PRO A 712 -1.22 -13.20 -0.67
C PRO A 712 -1.65 -14.45 -1.45
N LEU A 713 -2.19 -14.24 -2.65
CA LEU A 713 -2.60 -15.30 -3.58
C LEU A 713 -1.68 -15.28 -4.81
N GLU A 714 -1.30 -16.47 -5.29
CA GLU A 714 -0.54 -16.59 -6.52
C GLU A 714 -1.44 -16.34 -7.73
N MET A 715 -0.89 -15.76 -8.81
CA MET A 715 -1.59 -15.52 -10.07
C MET A 715 -0.78 -16.04 -11.25
N GLY A 716 -1.48 -16.42 -12.32
CA GLY A 716 -0.83 -16.88 -13.53
C GLY A 716 0.06 -15.80 -14.11
N ALA A 717 1.31 -16.16 -14.40
CA ALA A 717 2.22 -15.29 -15.13
C ALA A 717 1.98 -15.50 -16.64
N THR A 718 1.90 -14.43 -17.41
CA THR A 718 1.87 -14.53 -18.87
C THR A 718 3.15 -15.18 -19.41
N ASP A 719 2.97 -16.06 -20.40
CA ASP A 719 4.04 -16.82 -21.06
C ASP A 719 5.05 -15.87 -21.76
N PRO A 720 6.39 -16.11 -21.68
CA PRO A 720 7.42 -15.09 -21.93
C PRO A 720 7.67 -14.69 -23.40
N GLN A 721 6.86 -15.10 -24.37
CA GLN A 721 7.23 -14.89 -25.78
C GLN A 721 7.19 -13.43 -26.25
N SER A 722 6.61 -12.51 -25.48
CA SER A 722 6.88 -11.08 -25.69
C SER A 722 8.09 -10.67 -24.87
N ALA A 723 9.26 -10.63 -25.50
CA ALA A 723 10.41 -9.94 -24.95
C ALA A 723 9.98 -8.52 -24.52
N PRO A 724 10.42 -7.99 -23.36
CA PRO A 724 10.29 -6.56 -23.09
C PRO A 724 11.15 -5.83 -24.11
N ALA A 725 10.56 -5.48 -25.25
CA ALA A 725 11.18 -4.76 -26.33
C ALA A 725 11.22 -3.27 -25.98
N HIS A 726 12.03 -2.92 -24.99
CA HIS A 726 12.35 -1.52 -24.73
C HIS A 726 13.80 -1.27 -25.12
N PRO A 727 14.06 -0.55 -26.21
CA PRO A 727 15.42 -0.17 -26.58
C PRO A 727 16.04 0.66 -25.46
N MET A 728 17.37 0.60 -25.31
CA MET A 728 18.07 1.51 -24.41
C MET A 728 17.69 2.95 -24.74
N PRO A 729 17.32 3.77 -23.74
CA PRO A 729 16.90 5.13 -24.00
C PRO A 729 18.02 5.90 -24.69
N SER A 730 17.68 6.67 -25.72
CA SER A 730 18.64 7.58 -26.33
C SER A 730 19.08 8.64 -25.31
N LEU A 731 20.27 9.22 -25.52
CA LEU A 731 20.77 10.30 -24.68
C LEU A 731 19.77 11.47 -24.56
N GLY A 732 19.05 11.79 -25.63
CA GLY A 732 18.02 12.83 -25.61
C GLY A 732 16.85 12.52 -24.68
N ILE A 733 16.34 11.28 -24.67
CA ILE A 733 15.26 10.85 -23.77
C ILE A 733 15.76 10.81 -22.32
N PHE A 734 17.01 10.38 -22.11
CA PHE A 734 17.65 10.42 -20.80
C PHE A 734 17.75 11.85 -20.25
N LEU A 735 18.23 12.80 -21.07
CA LEU A 735 18.30 14.21 -20.69
C LEU A 735 16.91 14.82 -20.47
N ALA A 736 15.91 14.43 -21.26
CA ALA A 736 14.54 14.87 -21.05
C ALA A 736 13.99 14.43 -19.69
N ARG A 737 14.29 13.20 -19.24
CA ARG A 737 13.94 12.73 -17.89
C ARG A 737 14.56 13.61 -16.82
N PHE A 738 15.85 13.90 -16.94
CA PHE A 738 16.56 14.77 -15.99
C PHE A 738 15.95 16.19 -15.96
N LEU A 739 15.74 16.81 -17.12
CA LEU A 739 15.19 18.17 -17.19
C LEU A 739 13.77 18.26 -16.61
N LEU A 740 12.90 17.30 -16.92
CA LEU A 740 11.51 17.33 -16.48
C LEU A 740 11.35 16.87 -15.03
N ASN A 741 11.95 15.74 -14.65
CA ASN A 741 11.72 15.14 -13.34
C ASN A 741 12.67 15.69 -12.28
N ASP A 742 13.95 15.90 -12.58
CA ASP A 742 14.91 16.41 -11.60
C ASP A 742 14.83 17.94 -11.51
N LEU A 743 15.05 18.67 -12.62
CA LEU A 743 15.04 20.14 -12.57
C LEU A 743 13.61 20.70 -12.44
N GLY A 744 12.66 20.15 -13.22
CA GLY A 744 11.27 20.55 -13.19
C GLY A 744 10.60 20.28 -11.83
N SER A 745 10.54 19.01 -11.40
CA SER A 745 9.82 18.65 -10.18
C SER A 745 10.48 19.17 -8.89
N VAL A 746 11.81 19.12 -8.80
CA VAL A 746 12.55 19.48 -7.57
C VAL A 746 12.89 20.97 -7.51
N GLY A 747 13.21 21.60 -8.65
CA GLY A 747 13.60 23.01 -8.70
C GLY A 747 12.43 23.95 -9.00
N ILE A 748 11.79 23.76 -10.16
CA ILE A 748 10.77 24.69 -10.66
C ILE A 748 9.52 24.69 -9.77
N ILE A 749 8.93 23.52 -9.47
CA ILE A 749 7.64 23.48 -8.76
C ILE A 749 7.69 24.17 -7.39
N PRO A 750 8.65 23.87 -6.49
CA PRO A 750 8.72 24.53 -5.19
C PRO A 750 9.00 26.03 -5.32
N GLY A 751 9.82 26.43 -6.30
CA GLY A 751 10.13 27.83 -6.57
C GLY A 751 8.92 28.65 -6.94
N ILE A 752 7.97 28.11 -7.73
CA ILE A 752 6.82 28.89 -8.18
C ILE A 752 6.00 29.46 -7.02
N THR A 753 5.75 28.70 -5.96
CA THR A 753 4.99 29.20 -4.81
C THR A 753 5.72 30.37 -4.13
N VAL A 754 7.03 30.25 -3.96
CA VAL A 754 7.86 31.30 -3.35
C VAL A 754 7.88 32.56 -4.23
N PHE A 755 8.14 32.42 -5.54
CA PHE A 755 8.17 33.55 -6.46
C PHE A 755 6.81 34.24 -6.59
N LEU A 756 5.72 33.46 -6.62
CA LEU A 756 4.37 34.02 -6.70
C LEU A 756 4.01 34.80 -5.44
N ALA A 757 4.36 34.28 -4.26
CA ALA A 757 4.12 34.98 -3.00
C ALA A 757 4.97 36.24 -2.87
N THR A 758 6.27 36.13 -3.12
CA THR A 758 7.23 37.24 -3.06
C THR A 758 6.85 38.34 -4.06
N GLY A 759 6.60 37.97 -5.32
CA GLY A 759 6.24 38.93 -6.36
C GLY A 759 4.94 39.68 -6.07
N LEU A 760 3.93 39.00 -5.52
CA LEU A 760 2.69 39.65 -5.11
C LEU A 760 2.89 40.58 -3.91
N LEU A 761 3.64 40.13 -2.90
CA LEU A 761 3.95 40.92 -1.70
C LEU A 761 4.64 42.23 -2.06
N VAL A 762 5.73 42.15 -2.85
CA VAL A 762 6.49 43.30 -3.33
C VAL A 762 5.61 44.24 -4.16
N SER A 763 4.81 43.69 -5.08
CA SER A 763 3.92 44.50 -5.92
C SER A 763 2.89 45.29 -5.09
N LEU A 764 2.33 44.67 -4.04
CA LEU A 764 1.38 45.35 -3.15
C LEU A 764 2.05 46.45 -2.32
N ASN A 765 3.26 46.21 -1.81
CA ASN A 765 4.03 47.24 -1.11
C ASN A 765 4.33 48.43 -2.03
N MET A 766 4.71 48.17 -3.31
CA MET A 766 4.91 49.22 -4.31
C MET A 766 3.64 50.02 -4.63
N MET A 767 2.47 49.39 -4.53
CA MET A 767 1.18 50.07 -4.67
C MET A 767 0.77 50.87 -3.42
N GLY A 768 1.61 50.92 -2.38
CA GLY A 768 1.39 51.70 -1.17
C GLY A 768 0.61 50.98 -0.06
N PHE A 769 0.42 49.66 -0.16
CA PHE A 769 -0.13 48.88 0.96
C PHE A 769 0.89 48.78 2.10
N SER A 770 0.41 48.74 3.35
CA SER A 770 1.28 48.40 4.49
C SER A 770 1.78 46.97 4.39
N ASN A 771 2.98 46.68 4.92
CA ASN A 771 3.55 45.31 4.91
C ASN A 771 2.57 44.27 5.48
N VAL A 772 1.88 44.60 6.58
CA VAL A 772 0.86 43.72 7.18
C VAL A 772 -0.32 43.51 6.22
N GLY A 773 -0.82 44.56 5.59
CA GLY A 773 -1.91 44.47 4.61
C GLY A 773 -1.52 43.66 3.38
N ALA A 774 -0.33 43.89 2.83
CA ALA A 774 0.23 43.15 1.71
C ALA A 774 0.43 41.66 2.05
N ALA A 775 0.95 41.35 3.24
CA ALA A 775 1.15 39.98 3.70
C ALA A 775 -0.18 39.23 3.91
N LEU A 776 -1.20 39.90 4.44
CA LEU A 776 -2.55 39.32 4.58
C LEU A 776 -3.17 38.99 3.22
N ILE A 777 -3.13 39.93 2.27
CA ILE A 777 -3.65 39.72 0.92
C ILE A 777 -2.89 38.57 0.23
N THR A 778 -1.57 38.57 0.32
CA THR A 778 -0.70 37.53 -0.27
C THR A 778 -1.02 36.15 0.31
N SER A 779 -1.18 36.05 1.64
CA SER A 779 -1.52 34.82 2.35
C SER A 779 -2.88 34.24 1.96
N ILE A 780 -3.78 35.05 1.40
CA ILE A 780 -5.10 34.62 0.92
C ILE A 780 -5.06 34.31 -0.58
N VAL A 781 -4.50 35.20 -1.39
CA VAL A 781 -4.53 35.11 -2.86
C VAL A 781 -3.67 33.96 -3.36
N VAL A 782 -2.45 33.78 -2.82
CA VAL A 782 -1.51 32.77 -3.30
C VAL A 782 -2.08 31.35 -3.15
N PRO A 783 -2.57 30.91 -1.98
CA PRO A 783 -3.16 29.56 -1.87
C PRO A 783 -4.36 29.33 -2.79
N LEU A 784 -5.11 30.38 -3.14
CA LEU A 784 -6.24 30.29 -4.08
C LEU A 784 -5.77 30.23 -5.55
N SER A 785 -4.62 30.80 -5.89
CA SER A 785 -4.06 30.76 -7.25
C SER A 785 -3.28 29.48 -7.56
N LEU A 786 -2.64 28.83 -6.58
CA LEU A 786 -1.90 27.57 -6.80
C LEU A 786 -2.74 26.45 -7.47
N PRO A 787 -4.01 26.20 -7.08
CA PRO A 787 -4.90 25.30 -7.79
C PRO A 787 -5.08 25.61 -9.28
N LEU A 788 -5.23 26.89 -9.61
CA LEU A 788 -5.45 27.36 -10.98
C LEU A 788 -4.18 27.21 -11.82
N LEU A 789 -3.02 27.47 -11.20
CA LEU A 789 -1.73 27.23 -11.82
C LEU A 789 -1.50 25.74 -12.11
N ALA A 790 -1.81 24.85 -11.15
CA ALA A 790 -1.73 23.42 -11.37
C ALA A 790 -2.61 22.97 -12.55
N LEU A 791 -3.81 23.54 -12.67
CA LEU A 791 -4.70 23.29 -13.80
C LEU A 791 -4.08 23.77 -15.12
N LEU A 792 -3.52 24.98 -15.14
CA LEU A 792 -2.84 25.53 -16.31
C LEU A 792 -1.69 24.62 -16.76
N VAL A 793 -0.83 24.18 -15.83
CA VAL A 793 0.28 23.26 -16.13
C VAL A 793 -0.24 21.95 -16.71
N LYS A 794 -1.28 21.36 -16.11
CA LYS A 794 -1.90 20.14 -16.64
C LYS A 794 -2.45 20.34 -18.05
N LEU A 795 -3.09 21.48 -18.34
CA LEU A 795 -3.62 21.78 -19.67
C LEU A 795 -2.50 21.90 -20.72
N ILE A 796 -1.37 22.51 -20.36
CA ILE A 796 -0.20 22.66 -21.23
C ILE A 796 0.49 21.31 -21.49
N LEU A 797 0.79 20.54 -20.44
CA LEU A 797 1.61 19.32 -20.55
C LEU A 797 0.81 18.09 -21.00
N VAL A 798 -0.42 17.94 -20.49
CA VAL A 798 -1.21 16.71 -20.67
C VAL A 798 -2.35 16.92 -21.66
N GLY A 799 -2.96 18.10 -21.67
CA GLY A 799 -4.11 18.43 -22.51
C GLY A 799 -5.42 17.78 -22.04
N ASN A 800 -6.40 17.71 -22.95
CA ASN A 800 -7.78 17.32 -22.63
C ASN A 800 -8.20 15.92 -23.09
N HIS A 801 -7.33 15.20 -23.81
CA HIS A 801 -7.70 13.93 -24.45
C HIS A 801 -6.98 12.70 -23.85
N TRP A 802 -5.75 12.87 -23.41
CA TRP A 802 -4.89 11.75 -23.01
C TRP A 802 -5.10 11.35 -21.54
N GLY A 803 -5.06 10.06 -21.24
CA GLY A 803 -5.24 9.50 -19.91
C GLY A 803 -6.62 8.89 -19.67
N ARG A 804 -7.33 8.50 -20.74
CA ARG A 804 -8.61 7.75 -20.64
C ARG A 804 -8.40 6.25 -20.81
N HIS A 805 -7.75 5.89 -21.92
CA HIS A 805 -7.41 4.52 -22.35
C HIS A 805 -6.13 4.61 -23.19
N ASN A 806 -5.10 5.23 -22.61
CA ASN A 806 -3.85 5.50 -23.31
C ASN A 806 -2.72 4.75 -22.62
N SER A 807 -1.73 4.38 -23.42
CA SER A 807 -0.47 3.87 -22.94
C SER A 807 0.70 4.70 -23.48
N ALA A 808 1.81 4.66 -22.76
CA ALA A 808 3.07 5.23 -23.20
C ALA A 808 4.24 4.37 -22.68
N PRO A 809 5.31 4.19 -23.46
CA PRO A 809 6.52 3.56 -22.95
C PRO A 809 7.08 4.32 -21.74
N PHE A 810 7.68 3.60 -20.78
CA PHE A 810 8.26 4.22 -19.59
C PHE A 810 9.35 5.24 -19.92
N TRP A 811 10.25 4.95 -20.88
CA TRP A 811 11.24 5.92 -21.34
C TRP A 811 10.71 6.75 -22.50
N SER A 812 9.77 7.66 -22.20
CA SER A 812 9.21 8.58 -23.20
C SER A 812 8.95 9.96 -22.60
N VAL A 813 9.04 11.00 -23.44
CA VAL A 813 8.68 12.38 -23.05
C VAL A 813 7.24 12.44 -22.56
N ARG A 814 6.34 11.64 -23.14
CA ARG A 814 4.93 11.60 -22.73
C ARG A 814 4.75 11.12 -21.30
N HIS A 815 5.46 10.07 -20.90
CA HIS A 815 5.47 9.60 -19.52
C HIS A 815 5.99 10.69 -18.57
N PHE A 816 7.13 11.31 -18.91
CA PHE A 816 7.75 12.33 -18.04
C PHE A 816 6.88 13.57 -17.88
N THR A 817 6.29 14.10 -18.96
CA THR A 817 5.40 15.27 -18.85
C THR A 817 4.10 14.95 -18.11
N TYR A 818 3.62 13.71 -18.20
CA TYR A 818 2.46 13.27 -17.43
C TYR A 818 2.75 13.28 -15.93
N PHE A 819 3.85 12.65 -15.50
CA PHE A 819 4.23 12.61 -14.09
C PHE A 819 4.66 13.97 -13.55
N LEU A 820 5.32 14.81 -14.35
CA LEU A 820 5.59 16.20 -13.98
C LEU A 820 4.28 16.97 -13.69
N ALA A 821 3.25 16.78 -14.51
CA ALA A 821 1.95 17.38 -14.25
C ALA A 821 1.28 16.81 -12.98
N GLN A 822 1.46 15.52 -12.68
CA GLN A 822 0.99 14.91 -11.44
C GLN A 822 1.72 15.48 -10.21
N ASP A 823 3.04 15.62 -10.27
CA ASP A 823 3.86 16.23 -9.22
C ASP A 823 3.42 17.68 -8.96
N CYS A 824 3.19 18.46 -10.03
CA CYS A 824 2.64 19.81 -9.94
C CYS A 824 1.28 19.78 -9.24
N PHE A 825 0.41 18.86 -9.65
CA PHE A 825 -0.90 18.71 -9.04
C PHE A 825 -0.79 18.39 -7.54
N PHE A 826 -0.02 17.39 -7.13
CA PHE A 826 0.13 17.05 -5.72
C PHE A 826 0.71 18.20 -4.91
N ARG A 827 1.82 18.80 -5.34
CA ARG A 827 2.50 19.87 -4.58
C ARG A 827 1.66 21.15 -4.48
N LEU A 828 1.09 21.61 -5.59
CA LEU A 828 0.32 22.86 -5.64
C LEU A 828 -1.10 22.71 -5.08
N MET A 829 -1.67 21.50 -5.11
CA MET A 829 -3.01 21.25 -4.56
C MET A 829 -3.04 20.84 -3.10
N THR A 830 -1.91 20.45 -2.50
CA THR A 830 -1.85 19.91 -1.14
C THR A 830 -2.53 20.83 -0.10
N GLY A 831 -2.21 22.13 -0.09
CA GLY A 831 -2.78 23.07 0.87
C GLY A 831 -4.29 23.27 0.71
N PHE A 832 -4.75 23.39 -0.54
CA PHE A 832 -6.17 23.50 -0.86
C PHE A 832 -6.93 22.22 -0.47
N MET A 833 -6.44 21.05 -0.89
CA MET A 833 -7.10 19.77 -0.60
C MET A 833 -7.09 19.43 0.89
N SER A 834 -6.02 19.75 1.63
CA SER A 834 -6.03 19.63 3.09
C SER A 834 -7.05 20.56 3.76
N THR A 835 -7.57 21.57 3.06
CA THR A 835 -8.58 22.49 3.55
C THR A 835 -10.00 22.04 3.25
N VAL A 836 -10.21 21.41 2.09
CA VAL A 836 -11.53 21.00 1.63
C VAL A 836 -11.75 19.48 1.63
N SER A 837 -10.82 18.70 2.19
CA SER A 837 -10.94 17.25 2.34
C SER A 837 -12.22 16.85 3.05
N GLY A 838 -12.87 15.77 2.58
CA GLY A 838 -14.14 15.28 3.12
C GLY A 838 -15.35 16.15 2.73
N THR A 839 -15.19 17.04 1.76
CA THR A 839 -16.26 17.94 1.26
C THR A 839 -16.45 17.77 -0.25
N ALA A 840 -17.48 18.43 -0.79
CA ALA A 840 -17.69 18.54 -2.23
C ALA A 840 -17.12 19.85 -2.84
N LEU A 841 -16.40 20.66 -2.03
CA LEU A 841 -15.90 21.98 -2.46
C LEU A 841 -14.78 21.87 -3.51
N ALA A 842 -14.07 20.75 -3.56
CA ALA A 842 -13.04 20.48 -4.58
C ALA A 842 -13.63 20.06 -5.94
N ASN A 843 -14.89 19.61 -6.00
CA ASN A 843 -15.45 19.01 -7.20
C ASN A 843 -15.43 19.95 -8.42
N PRO A 844 -15.78 21.25 -8.32
CA PRO A 844 -15.75 22.15 -9.47
C PRO A 844 -14.37 22.26 -10.11
N ILE A 845 -13.31 22.33 -9.32
CA ILE A 845 -11.95 22.44 -9.85
C ILE A 845 -11.46 21.10 -10.41
N LEU A 846 -11.70 19.98 -9.71
CA LEU A 846 -11.33 18.64 -10.20
C LEU A 846 -12.02 18.29 -11.53
N ARG A 847 -13.27 18.75 -11.73
CA ARG A 847 -13.95 18.64 -13.04
C ARG A 847 -13.23 19.41 -14.15
N ARG A 848 -12.66 20.57 -13.84
CA ARG A 848 -11.85 21.34 -14.82
C ARG A 848 -10.54 20.62 -15.16
N PHE A 849 -9.96 19.86 -14.24
CA PHE A 849 -8.83 18.99 -14.53
C PHE A 849 -9.20 17.83 -15.47
N GLY A 850 -10.48 17.46 -15.59
CA GLY A 850 -10.95 16.43 -16.51
C GLY A 850 -11.71 15.28 -15.84
N CYS A 851 -11.75 15.25 -14.51
CA CYS A 851 -12.51 14.24 -13.77
C CYS A 851 -14.02 14.37 -14.05
N ARG A 852 -14.72 13.25 -14.19
CA ARG A 852 -16.19 13.25 -14.11
C ARG A 852 -16.59 12.91 -12.69
N ILE A 853 -17.14 13.89 -11.98
CA ILE A 853 -17.54 13.74 -10.57
C ILE A 853 -18.97 14.26 -10.43
N GLY A 854 -19.86 13.42 -9.93
CA GLY A 854 -21.25 13.77 -9.66
C GLY A 854 -21.42 14.87 -8.62
N GLN A 855 -22.64 15.36 -8.50
CA GLN A 855 -23.05 16.29 -7.46
C GLN A 855 -23.01 15.62 -6.10
N ARG A 856 -22.74 16.40 -5.04
CA ARG A 856 -22.78 15.94 -3.64
C ARG A 856 -21.80 14.80 -3.29
N THR A 857 -20.89 14.46 -4.19
CA THR A 857 -19.83 13.49 -3.95
C THR A 857 -18.74 14.11 -3.06
N LEU A 858 -18.38 13.39 -2.00
CA LEU A 858 -17.39 13.83 -1.01
C LEU A 858 -16.04 13.20 -1.33
N ILE A 859 -15.00 14.03 -1.44
CA ILE A 859 -13.63 13.59 -1.75
C ILE A 859 -12.75 13.77 -0.52
N GLY A 860 -12.29 12.66 0.04
CA GLY A 860 -11.36 12.60 1.16
C GLY A 860 -9.89 12.64 0.74
N LEU A 861 -9.02 12.56 1.74
CA LEU A 861 -7.58 12.34 1.57
C LEU A 861 -7.25 10.87 1.87
N PRO A 862 -6.18 10.31 1.29
CA PRO A 862 -5.19 10.96 0.43
C PRO A 862 -5.70 11.21 -1.01
N LEU A 863 -5.30 12.35 -1.58
CA LEU A 863 -5.66 12.72 -2.95
C LEU A 863 -4.87 11.85 -3.93
N GLN A 864 -5.56 11.05 -4.75
CA GLN A 864 -4.98 10.20 -5.81
C GLN A 864 -5.65 10.44 -7.18
N MET A 865 -6.47 11.49 -7.29
CA MET A 865 -7.14 11.90 -8.54
C MET A 865 -6.19 12.62 -9.51
N SER A 866 -4.99 12.07 -9.74
CA SER A 866 -4.01 12.60 -10.69
C SER A 866 -4.17 12.00 -12.10
N ASP A 867 -4.87 10.88 -12.23
CA ASP A 867 -5.27 10.30 -13.51
C ASP A 867 -6.61 10.90 -14.00
N TRP A 868 -6.66 12.23 -14.14
CA TRP A 868 -7.91 13.00 -14.19
C TRP A 868 -8.95 12.48 -15.18
N HIS A 869 -8.54 12.12 -16.39
CA HIS A 869 -9.48 11.68 -17.44
C HIS A 869 -9.95 10.23 -17.28
N ALA A 870 -9.30 9.46 -16.41
CA ALA A 870 -9.69 8.10 -16.04
C ALA A 870 -10.73 8.06 -14.91
N VAL A 871 -11.02 9.19 -14.28
CA VAL A 871 -11.97 9.28 -13.16
C VAL A 871 -13.40 9.48 -13.67
N ASP A 872 -14.29 8.53 -13.34
CA ASP A 872 -15.75 8.65 -13.53
C ASP A 872 -16.51 8.24 -12.27
N ILE A 873 -17.03 9.22 -11.54
CA ILE A 873 -17.69 9.03 -10.24
C ILE A 873 -19.08 9.63 -10.30
N GLY A 874 -20.08 8.84 -9.90
CA GLY A 874 -21.48 9.23 -9.82
C GLY A 874 -21.79 10.27 -8.75
N ASP A 875 -23.08 10.53 -8.59
CA ASP A 875 -23.64 11.43 -7.59
C ASP A 875 -23.63 10.79 -6.20
N ASP A 876 -23.62 11.62 -5.16
CA ASP A 876 -23.80 11.22 -3.77
C ASP A 876 -22.80 10.17 -3.24
N CYS A 877 -21.63 10.06 -3.87
CA CYS A 877 -20.59 9.12 -3.45
C CYS A 877 -19.75 9.65 -2.27
N VAL A 878 -18.98 8.75 -1.64
CA VAL A 878 -17.93 9.07 -0.66
C VAL A 878 -16.65 8.36 -1.07
N ILE A 879 -15.57 9.10 -1.30
CA ILE A 879 -14.31 8.57 -1.81
C ILE A 879 -13.19 8.89 -0.84
N ASN A 880 -12.87 7.94 0.04
CA ASN A 880 -11.80 8.02 1.02
C ASN A 880 -10.64 7.06 0.71
N GLY A 881 -10.87 6.04 -0.11
CA GLY A 881 -9.86 5.11 -0.58
C GLY A 881 -8.91 5.72 -1.62
N GLN A 882 -7.79 5.04 -1.81
CA GLN A 882 -6.78 5.38 -2.82
C GLN A 882 -7.16 4.79 -4.19
N MET A 883 -6.83 5.51 -5.26
CA MET A 883 -7.12 5.11 -6.63
C MET A 883 -5.83 5.05 -7.44
N GLN A 884 -5.45 3.84 -7.87
CA GLN A 884 -4.31 3.59 -8.73
C GLN A 884 -4.83 3.28 -10.14
N LEU A 885 -5.12 4.32 -10.92
CA LEU A 885 -5.77 4.16 -12.24
C LEU A 885 -4.78 3.90 -13.38
N HIS A 886 -3.49 3.95 -13.07
CA HIS A 886 -2.41 3.58 -13.97
C HIS A 886 -1.56 2.42 -13.44
N SER A 887 -0.79 1.78 -14.32
CA SER A 887 0.16 0.73 -13.96
C SER A 887 1.36 0.70 -14.89
N PHE A 888 2.44 0.04 -14.45
CA PHE A 888 3.70 -0.12 -15.20
C PHE A 888 3.97 -1.58 -15.60
N GLU A 889 3.00 -2.23 -16.21
CA GLU A 889 3.18 -3.60 -16.73
C GLU A 889 4.20 -3.57 -17.86
N ASP A 890 5.20 -4.45 -17.78
CA ASP A 890 6.31 -4.53 -18.73
C ASP A 890 6.95 -3.18 -19.07
N ARG A 891 7.03 -2.27 -18.08
CA ARG A 891 7.56 -0.89 -18.26
C ARG A 891 6.79 -0.09 -19.32
N VAL A 892 5.49 -0.32 -19.44
CA VAL A 892 4.56 0.52 -20.19
C VAL A 892 3.58 1.14 -19.20
N LEU A 893 3.52 2.46 -19.18
CA LEU A 893 2.47 3.18 -18.48
C LEU A 893 1.16 2.92 -19.20
N THR A 894 0.21 2.28 -18.54
CA THR A 894 -1.15 2.06 -19.04
C THR A 894 -2.14 2.72 -18.09
N VAL A 895 -3.01 3.59 -18.63
CA VAL A 895 -4.06 4.29 -17.88
C VAL A 895 -5.42 3.79 -18.34
N SER A 896 -6.25 3.36 -17.39
CA SER A 896 -7.58 2.80 -17.68
C SER A 896 -8.66 3.50 -16.87
N ARG A 897 -9.70 3.94 -17.57
CA ARG A 897 -10.87 4.59 -16.97
C ARG A 897 -11.62 3.66 -16.03
N THR A 898 -11.92 4.17 -14.83
CA THR A 898 -12.73 3.49 -13.81
C THR A 898 -14.05 4.22 -13.63
N ARG A 899 -15.15 3.46 -13.53
CA ARG A 899 -16.49 3.99 -13.24
C ARG A 899 -16.96 3.58 -11.85
N ILE A 900 -17.47 4.55 -11.09
CA ILE A 900 -18.09 4.37 -9.78
C ILE A 900 -19.53 4.89 -9.86
N GLY A 901 -20.51 4.01 -9.64
CA GLY A 901 -21.93 4.32 -9.69
C GLY A 901 -22.40 5.21 -8.53
N ASN A 902 -23.64 5.71 -8.65
CA ASN A 902 -24.21 6.67 -7.69
C ASN A 902 -24.35 6.07 -6.29
N GLY A 903 -24.20 6.91 -5.26
CA GLY A 903 -24.39 6.50 -3.86
C GLY A 903 -23.38 5.47 -3.37
N SER A 904 -22.24 5.34 -4.04
CA SER A 904 -21.19 4.39 -3.67
C SER A 904 -20.24 4.96 -2.61
N ALA A 905 -19.70 4.11 -1.75
CA ALA A 905 -18.74 4.47 -0.72
C ALA A 905 -17.46 3.65 -0.87
N ILE A 906 -16.31 4.31 -0.96
CA ILE A 906 -14.98 3.69 -0.94
C ILE A 906 -14.29 4.16 0.34
N ASN A 907 -14.13 3.25 1.31
CA ASN A 907 -13.63 3.59 2.63
C ASN A 907 -12.09 3.75 2.67
N TYR A 908 -11.57 4.23 3.81
CA TYR A 908 -10.13 4.41 4.03
C TYR A 908 -9.36 3.08 3.93
N GLY A 909 -8.08 3.16 3.54
CA GLY A 909 -7.23 1.97 3.34
C GLY A 909 -7.53 1.17 2.07
N THR A 910 -8.71 1.34 1.46
CA THR A 910 -9.07 0.66 0.22
C THR A 910 -8.19 1.12 -0.94
N MET A 911 -7.76 0.17 -1.78
CA MET A 911 -7.10 0.44 -3.06
C MET A 911 -8.02 0.04 -4.21
N LEU A 912 -8.26 0.97 -5.14
CA LEU A 912 -9.01 0.72 -6.36
C LEU A 912 -8.12 0.85 -7.59
N MET A 913 -8.01 -0.23 -8.37
CA MET A 913 -7.19 -0.27 -9.59
C MET A 913 -7.95 0.18 -10.84
N GLY A 914 -7.18 0.62 -11.84
CA GLY A 914 -7.71 1.10 -13.13
C GLY A 914 -8.56 0.08 -13.88
N GLY A 915 -9.60 0.56 -14.56
CA GLY A 915 -10.50 -0.24 -15.38
C GLY A 915 -11.69 -0.87 -14.63
N ALA A 916 -11.78 -0.72 -13.31
CA ALA A 916 -12.87 -1.29 -12.52
C ALA A 916 -14.22 -0.59 -12.78
N HIS A 917 -15.32 -1.34 -12.64
CA HIS A 917 -16.69 -0.87 -12.78
C HIS A 917 -17.50 -1.19 -11.53
N LEU A 918 -17.85 -0.17 -10.75
CA LEU A 918 -18.71 -0.31 -9.59
C LEU A 918 -20.10 0.16 -9.97
N ASP A 919 -21.11 -0.69 -9.78
CA ASP A 919 -22.52 -0.32 -9.95
C ASP A 919 -22.93 0.72 -8.89
N SER A 920 -24.17 1.23 -8.99
CA SER A 920 -24.69 2.17 -7.99
C SER A 920 -24.94 1.45 -6.65
N GLY A 921 -24.68 2.14 -5.54
CA GLY A 921 -24.88 1.60 -4.20
C GLY A 921 -23.82 0.59 -3.75
N VAL A 922 -22.64 0.60 -4.36
CA VAL A 922 -21.51 -0.23 -3.93
C VAL A 922 -20.85 0.39 -2.71
N THR A 923 -20.68 -0.38 -1.64
CA THR A 923 -19.80 -0.02 -0.54
C THR A 923 -18.60 -0.95 -0.53
N VAL A 924 -17.40 -0.38 -0.61
CA VAL A 924 -16.14 -1.13 -0.44
C VAL A 924 -15.60 -0.86 0.95
N ASP A 925 -15.39 -1.94 1.68
CA ASP A 925 -14.96 -1.90 3.07
C ASP A 925 -13.50 -1.51 3.23
N PRO A 926 -13.14 -1.01 4.42
CA PRO A 926 -11.80 -0.51 4.66
C PRO A 926 -10.71 -1.55 4.37
N GLN A 927 -9.53 -1.08 3.97
CA GLN A 927 -8.35 -1.90 3.64
C GLN A 927 -8.51 -2.89 2.45
N SER A 928 -9.66 -2.89 1.78
CA SER A 928 -9.93 -3.82 0.67
C SER A 928 -9.19 -3.49 -0.63
N LEU A 929 -9.04 -4.47 -1.52
CA LEU A 929 -8.40 -4.30 -2.84
C LEU A 929 -9.35 -4.65 -3.98
N VAL A 930 -9.67 -3.67 -4.81
CA VAL A 930 -10.39 -3.87 -6.08
C VAL A 930 -9.35 -3.97 -7.20
N LEU A 931 -9.22 -5.17 -7.79
CA LEU A 931 -8.29 -5.43 -8.89
C LEU A 931 -8.75 -4.79 -10.21
N LYS A 932 -7.82 -4.77 -11.18
CA LYS A 932 -8.07 -4.25 -12.52
C LYS A 932 -9.26 -4.94 -13.18
N ALA A 933 -10.04 -4.14 -13.89
CA ALA A 933 -11.19 -4.60 -14.67
C ALA A 933 -12.27 -5.37 -13.87
N MET A 934 -12.22 -5.36 -12.53
CA MET A 934 -13.26 -5.97 -11.72
C MET A 934 -14.59 -5.22 -11.87
N LYS A 935 -15.68 -5.96 -11.96
CA LYS A 935 -17.04 -5.42 -11.84
C LYS A 935 -17.61 -5.77 -10.47
N LEU A 936 -18.07 -4.76 -9.73
CA LEU A 936 -18.75 -4.95 -8.46
C LEU A 936 -20.23 -4.57 -8.61
N ASN A 937 -21.11 -5.50 -8.27
CA ASN A 937 -22.56 -5.28 -8.25
C ASN A 937 -22.96 -4.51 -6.98
N ALA A 938 -24.17 -3.97 -6.91
CA ALA A 938 -24.64 -3.27 -5.71
C ALA A 938 -24.53 -4.13 -4.44
N GLY A 939 -24.13 -3.52 -3.31
CA GLY A 939 -23.93 -4.23 -2.05
C GLY A 939 -22.61 -3.88 -1.36
N VAL A 940 -22.33 -4.59 -0.26
CA VAL A 940 -21.12 -4.39 0.54
C VAL A 940 -20.06 -5.41 0.14
N HIS A 941 -18.85 -4.92 -0.13
CA HIS A 941 -17.73 -5.71 -0.60
C HIS A 941 -16.54 -5.54 0.33
N THR A 942 -15.89 -6.64 0.70
CA THR A 942 -14.71 -6.62 1.56
C THR A 942 -13.66 -7.60 1.06
N GLY A 943 -12.41 -7.35 1.42
CA GLY A 943 -11.31 -8.29 1.19
C GLY A 943 -10.28 -7.82 0.17
N SER A 944 -9.17 -8.56 0.11
CA SER A 944 -8.08 -8.31 -0.81
C SER A 944 -7.68 -9.59 -1.53
N PRO A 945 -8.20 -9.87 -2.75
CA PRO A 945 -9.19 -9.08 -3.51
C PRO A 945 -10.60 -9.07 -2.89
N THR A 946 -11.41 -8.05 -3.26
CA THR A 946 -12.78 -7.89 -2.75
C THR A 946 -13.73 -8.99 -3.17
N GLN A 947 -14.61 -9.39 -2.26
CA GLN A 947 -15.78 -10.26 -2.48
C GLN A 947 -17.03 -9.60 -1.87
N ARG A 948 -18.21 -9.93 -2.40
CA ARG A 948 -19.48 -9.43 -1.86
C ARG A 948 -19.83 -10.17 -0.56
N ILE A 949 -20.27 -9.44 0.45
CA ILE A 949 -20.73 -10.00 1.74
C ILE A 949 -22.21 -9.72 2.03
N ARG A 950 -22.79 -8.66 1.44
CA ARG A 950 -24.21 -8.28 1.56
C ARG A 950 -24.71 -7.71 0.25
#